data_AF-A0A2M7Q1U2-F1
#
_entry.id   AF-A0A2M7Q1U2-F1
#
_cell.length_a   1.000
_cell.length_b   1.000
_cell.length_c   1.000
_cell.angle_alpha   90.00
_cell.angle_beta   90.00
_cell.angle_gamma   90.00
#
_symmetry.space_group_name_H-M   'P 1'
#
loop_
_entity.id
_entity.type
_entity.pdbx_description
1 polymer ?
#
loop_
_entity_poly.entity_id
_entity_poly.type
_entity_poly.pdbx_seq_one_letter_code
_entity_poly.pdbx_strand_id
1 'polypeptide(L)'
;MQDKPHVVDLPDDFLAAMNLQDDMPSPCVIVIFGASGDLTKRLLIPSLFNLYGDKLLPENFAILGISMDEFTTATFRTRMSEDVRIFSRRDSFDEDSWNEFCDRIHYQKGRFDDPVMFHQMERFLQALNGRHNTEGNVLFYMATPPSVFGMISEGLQSIGMNKEDNGWRRIIVEKPFGTDLASAQSLNKKILAYWDERQVYRIDHYLGKEAVQNLLAFRFANGMFEPLWNRTHIDHIQITATEQVGVEWRGGYYDKAGVLRDMIQNHLFQMMAYLCMEPPTSFDAEAIRNEKYKLLSAIRLMKPEDVHKNVVRGQYGEGVKPDGSPAKAYRQEHLVDPESNTETFTAMKLRIDNWRWHGVPVYLRSGKALNTRSTEIVVQFRRAPEFTFRGTPAATQLEANQLIFRIQPNEAIELRFLAKRPGPSVHMRKVNMHFEYDEAFITQPGTGYETMLYDCMRGDASLFSRSDLVETAWRIVQPALDVWNSTKAENFPNYPFGSWGPKEAFELLSPDHRRWLARTPKPALERVPMFEGCGHTMLQAFAMMLKPMVFNAGDLIVEQGSEGHELFIIEIGTVEIIDTHGKVLTSLQQGQVFGELSLLMTKKRTATVRALTYCALYIMEKRDFCKVLMDRPVFAERIMKVAKERYNVIVDARDWVETNNPN
;
A
#
# COMPACT_ATOMS: atom_id res chain seq x y z
N MET A 1 6.68 25.86 -18.56
CA MET A 1 8.16 25.93 -18.54
C MET A 1 8.54 26.95 -17.48
N GLN A 2 8.64 26.51 -16.23
CA GLN A 2 9.35 27.23 -15.18
C GLN A 2 10.57 26.36 -14.90
N ASP A 3 11.75 26.94 -15.05
CA ASP A 3 13.02 26.30 -14.74
C ASP A 3 12.99 25.81 -13.29
N LYS A 4 13.14 24.49 -13.08
CA LYS A 4 13.42 23.94 -11.76
C LYS A 4 14.77 24.53 -11.31
N PRO A 5 14.90 25.10 -10.11
CA PRO A 5 16.17 25.62 -9.66
C PRO A 5 17.15 24.46 -9.57
N HIS A 6 18.27 24.56 -10.30
CA HIS A 6 19.43 23.74 -10.03
C HIS A 6 19.75 23.85 -8.53
N VAL A 7 19.91 22.71 -7.86
CA VAL A 7 20.49 22.68 -6.52
C VAL A 7 21.80 23.44 -6.62
N VAL A 8 21.85 24.61 -5.98
CA VAL A 8 23.08 25.38 -5.84
C VAL A 8 24.04 24.46 -5.10
N ASP A 9 25.18 24.13 -5.71
CA ASP A 9 26.29 23.44 -5.02
C ASP A 9 26.70 24.32 -3.84
N LEU A 10 26.10 24.06 -2.67
CA LEU A 10 26.48 24.68 -1.41
C LEU A 10 27.84 24.09 -1.04
N PRO A 11 28.81 24.91 -0.60
CA PRO A 11 30.13 24.41 -0.26
C PRO A 11 30.06 23.44 0.95
N ASP A 12 30.97 22.47 0.99
CA ASP A 12 30.95 21.36 1.96
C ASP A 12 30.99 21.82 3.42
N ASP A 13 31.60 22.97 3.69
CA ASP A 13 31.63 23.61 5.01
C ASP A 13 30.24 24.07 5.46
N PHE A 14 29.42 24.53 4.53
CA PHE A 14 28.02 24.92 4.76
C PHE A 14 27.15 23.68 5.02
N LEU A 15 27.31 22.61 4.24
CA LEU A 15 26.61 21.34 4.45
C LEU A 15 26.99 20.69 5.79
N ALA A 16 28.29 20.72 6.15
CA ALA A 16 28.79 20.28 7.44
C ALA A 16 28.20 21.11 8.60
N ALA A 17 28.13 22.43 8.46
CA ALA A 17 27.52 23.31 9.46
C ALA A 17 26.02 23.08 9.67
N MET A 18 25.32 22.56 8.65
CA MET A 18 23.91 22.17 8.73
C MET A 18 23.69 20.72 9.20
N ASN A 19 24.76 19.96 9.46
CA ASN A 19 24.72 18.51 9.71
C ASN A 19 23.99 17.72 8.61
N LEU A 20 24.14 18.14 7.35
CA LEU A 20 23.52 17.51 6.17
C LEU A 20 24.48 16.60 5.39
N GLN A 21 25.56 16.13 6.02
CA GLN A 21 26.47 15.20 5.36
C GLN A 21 25.88 13.79 5.34
N ASP A 22 25.62 13.29 4.13
CA ASP A 22 25.28 11.89 3.92
C ASP A 22 26.47 11.00 4.31
N ASP A 23 26.18 9.91 5.00
CA ASP A 23 27.20 8.94 5.42
C ASP A 23 27.50 7.99 4.26
N MET A 24 28.55 8.30 3.50
CA MET A 24 28.86 7.62 2.25
C MET A 24 29.24 6.14 2.48
N PRO A 25 28.75 5.21 1.65
CA PRO A 25 29.15 3.81 1.76
C PRO A 25 30.65 3.63 1.51
N SER A 26 31.26 2.61 2.13
CA SER A 26 32.67 2.27 1.85
C SER A 26 32.84 1.73 0.42
N PRO A 27 34.03 1.87 -0.19
CA PRO A 27 34.36 1.24 -1.47
C PRO A 27 34.00 -0.25 -1.49
N CYS A 28 33.43 -0.75 -2.57
CA CYS A 28 33.04 -2.17 -2.67
C CYS A 28 32.86 -2.70 -4.10
N VAL A 29 32.84 -4.02 -4.24
CA VAL A 29 32.36 -4.71 -5.45
C VAL A 29 30.94 -5.23 -5.22
N ILE A 30 30.04 -4.94 -6.15
CA ILE A 30 28.66 -5.43 -6.16
C ILE A 30 28.59 -6.61 -7.13
N VAL A 31 28.38 -7.82 -6.62
CA VAL A 31 28.22 -9.03 -7.43
C VAL A 31 26.74 -9.35 -7.58
N ILE A 32 26.22 -9.37 -8.80
CA ILE A 32 24.82 -9.69 -9.08
C ILE A 32 24.73 -11.09 -9.67
N PHE A 33 24.28 -12.06 -8.88
CA PHE A 33 23.93 -13.39 -9.39
C PHE A 33 22.57 -13.31 -10.09
N GLY A 34 22.45 -13.89 -11.30
CA GLY A 34 21.25 -13.74 -12.13
C GLY A 34 21.21 -12.41 -12.89
N ALA A 35 22.38 -11.87 -13.23
CA ALA A 35 22.52 -10.52 -13.82
C ALA A 35 21.76 -10.31 -15.15
N SER A 36 21.47 -11.36 -15.92
CA SER A 36 20.66 -11.29 -17.14
C SER A 36 19.15 -11.20 -16.91
N GLY A 37 18.70 -11.35 -15.65
CA GLY A 37 17.30 -11.41 -15.27
C GLY A 37 16.53 -10.08 -15.36
N ASP A 38 15.20 -10.18 -15.31
CA ASP A 38 14.30 -9.02 -15.44
C ASP A 38 14.43 -8.02 -14.28
N LEU A 39 14.71 -8.51 -13.06
CA LEU A 39 14.96 -7.67 -11.88
C LEU A 39 16.16 -6.73 -12.09
N THR A 40 17.26 -7.27 -12.62
CA THR A 40 18.51 -6.53 -12.80
C THR A 40 18.33 -5.35 -13.75
N LYS A 41 17.75 -5.61 -14.92
CA LYS A 41 17.59 -4.58 -15.97
C LYS A 41 16.52 -3.53 -15.64
N ARG A 42 15.47 -3.90 -14.90
CA ARG A 42 14.35 -3.00 -14.58
C ARG A 42 14.55 -2.20 -13.30
N LEU A 43 15.29 -2.74 -12.34
CA LEU A 43 15.37 -2.20 -10.99
C LEU A 43 16.83 -2.02 -10.55
N LEU A 44 17.66 -3.08 -10.51
CA LEU A 44 18.99 -2.97 -9.87
C LEU A 44 19.94 -2.00 -10.57
N ILE A 45 20.14 -2.16 -11.89
CA ILE A 45 21.05 -1.30 -12.64
C ILE A 45 20.52 0.14 -12.71
N PRO A 46 19.23 0.38 -13.02
CA PRO A 46 18.66 1.73 -12.92
C PRO A 46 18.82 2.36 -11.52
N SER A 47 18.60 1.61 -10.44
CA SER A 47 18.75 2.14 -9.07
C SER A 47 20.21 2.43 -8.70
N LEU A 48 21.17 1.59 -9.10
CA LEU A 48 22.59 1.89 -8.92
C LEU A 48 23.01 3.11 -9.74
N PHE A 49 22.49 3.26 -10.96
CA PHE A 49 22.75 4.45 -11.77
C PHE A 49 22.13 5.72 -11.16
N ASN A 50 20.95 5.63 -10.54
CA ASN A 50 20.36 6.74 -9.80
C ASN A 50 21.26 7.16 -8.63
N LEU A 51 21.69 6.20 -7.80
CA LEU A 51 22.63 6.46 -6.69
C LEU A 51 23.94 7.07 -7.19
N TYR A 52 24.43 6.64 -8.36
CA TYR A 52 25.61 7.22 -8.99
C TYR A 52 25.39 8.68 -9.38
N GLY A 53 24.29 8.97 -10.08
CA GLY A 53 23.93 10.33 -10.51
C GLY A 53 23.66 11.28 -9.34
N ASP A 54 23.24 10.75 -8.19
CA ASP A 54 23.00 11.50 -6.96
C ASP A 54 24.24 11.57 -6.05
N LYS A 55 25.39 11.04 -6.52
CA LYS A 55 26.66 10.98 -5.78
C LYS A 55 26.57 10.24 -4.44
N LEU A 56 25.70 9.23 -4.35
CA LEU A 56 25.47 8.38 -3.17
C LEU A 56 26.16 7.00 -3.27
N LEU A 57 26.84 6.70 -4.38
CA LEU A 57 27.77 5.58 -4.45
C LEU A 57 29.18 6.00 -3.99
N PRO A 58 29.97 5.07 -3.41
CA PRO A 58 31.38 5.34 -3.19
C PRO A 58 32.08 5.69 -4.50
N GLU A 59 33.10 6.54 -4.46
CA GLU A 59 33.93 6.87 -5.62
C GLU A 59 34.53 5.61 -6.27
N ASN A 60 34.95 4.68 -5.42
CA ASN A 60 35.62 3.43 -5.77
C ASN A 60 34.64 2.25 -5.69
N PHE A 61 34.10 1.84 -6.84
CA PHE A 61 33.27 0.64 -6.93
C PHE A 61 33.40 -0.07 -8.28
N ALA A 62 32.96 -1.33 -8.30
CA ALA A 62 32.77 -2.11 -9.51
C ALA A 62 31.52 -2.99 -9.40
N ILE A 63 30.91 -3.33 -10.53
CA ILE A 63 29.76 -4.24 -10.60
C ILE A 63 30.17 -5.48 -11.39
N LEU A 64 29.97 -6.67 -10.85
CA LEU A 64 30.20 -7.94 -11.53
C LEU A 64 28.87 -8.70 -11.68
N GLY A 65 28.36 -8.75 -12.90
CA GLY A 65 27.22 -9.59 -13.24
C GLY A 65 27.64 -11.04 -13.49
N ILE A 66 26.90 -12.00 -12.92
CA ILE A 66 27.12 -13.43 -13.14
C ILE A 66 25.79 -14.07 -13.58
N SER A 67 25.80 -14.71 -14.75
CA SER A 67 24.66 -15.52 -15.21
C SER A 67 25.08 -16.62 -16.18
N MET A 68 24.12 -17.45 -16.58
CA MET A 68 24.38 -18.57 -17.50
C MET A 68 24.42 -18.14 -18.97
N ASP A 69 23.85 -16.97 -19.28
CA ASP A 69 23.73 -16.45 -20.64
C ASP A 69 25.09 -16.12 -21.28
N GLU A 70 25.12 -16.20 -22.62
CA GLU A 70 26.34 -15.97 -23.39
C GLU A 70 26.57 -14.48 -23.64
N PHE A 71 27.17 -13.81 -22.66
CA PHE A 71 27.66 -12.46 -22.80
C PHE A 71 29.18 -12.36 -22.59
N THR A 72 29.77 -11.42 -23.30
CA THR A 72 31.05 -10.82 -22.91
C THR A 72 30.76 -9.56 -22.08
N THR A 73 31.77 -9.00 -21.41
CA THR A 73 31.57 -7.70 -20.73
C THR A 73 31.08 -6.62 -21.69
N ALA A 74 31.59 -6.57 -22.93
CA ALA A 74 31.17 -5.60 -23.92
C ALA A 74 29.70 -5.77 -24.33
N THR A 75 29.28 -7.01 -24.67
CA THR A 75 27.89 -7.26 -25.07
C THR A 75 26.91 -7.10 -23.90
N PHE A 76 27.34 -7.42 -22.67
CA PHE A 76 26.53 -7.17 -21.48
C PHE A 76 26.33 -5.66 -21.24
N ARG A 77 27.38 -4.84 -21.36
CA ARG A 77 27.29 -3.37 -21.27
C ARG A 77 26.37 -2.78 -22.32
N THR A 78 26.47 -3.23 -23.58
CA THR A 78 25.54 -2.81 -24.64
C THR A 78 24.11 -3.10 -24.23
N ARG A 79 23.85 -4.31 -23.73
CA ARG A 79 22.50 -4.68 -23.30
C ARG A 79 21.99 -3.84 -22.13
N MET A 80 22.80 -3.64 -21.09
CA MET A 80 22.43 -2.78 -19.96
C MET A 80 22.18 -1.33 -20.40
N SER A 81 22.93 -0.85 -21.40
CA SER A 81 22.76 0.48 -21.97
C SER A 81 21.42 0.62 -22.70
N GLU A 82 20.99 -0.39 -23.45
CA GLU A 82 19.66 -0.40 -24.07
C GLU A 82 18.55 -0.41 -23.01
N ASP A 83 18.66 -1.31 -22.03
CA ASP A 83 17.63 -1.50 -21.01
C ASP A 83 17.50 -0.28 -20.07
N VAL A 84 18.61 0.35 -19.65
CA VAL A 84 18.55 1.51 -18.75
C VAL A 84 17.83 2.70 -19.38
N ARG A 85 17.92 2.90 -20.70
CA ARG A 85 17.20 3.98 -21.40
C ARG A 85 15.68 3.78 -21.41
N ILE A 86 15.22 2.54 -21.23
CA ILE A 86 13.80 2.20 -21.15
C ILE A 86 13.29 2.31 -19.71
N PHE A 87 14.10 1.90 -18.73
CA PHE A 87 13.67 1.74 -17.34
C PHE A 87 14.17 2.82 -16.38
N SER A 88 15.09 3.69 -16.81
CA SER A 88 15.50 4.86 -16.03
C SER A 88 14.30 5.76 -15.76
N ARG A 89 14.27 6.30 -14.52
CA ARG A 89 13.19 7.16 -14.04
C ARG A 89 13.62 8.62 -13.88
N ARG A 90 14.88 8.94 -14.21
CA ARG A 90 15.38 10.31 -14.17
C ARG A 90 14.72 11.13 -15.28
N ASP A 91 14.36 12.37 -14.98
CA ASP A 91 13.77 13.31 -15.95
C ASP A 91 14.69 13.55 -17.16
N SER A 92 16.01 13.45 -16.95
CA SER A 92 17.04 13.53 -17.97
C SER A 92 18.02 12.36 -17.88
N PHE A 93 18.45 11.87 -19.04
CA PHE A 93 19.47 10.84 -19.15
C PHE A 93 20.78 11.47 -19.62
N ASP A 94 21.78 11.49 -18.74
CA ASP A 94 23.13 11.97 -19.08
C ASP A 94 23.98 10.82 -19.63
N GLU A 95 24.32 10.93 -20.91
CA GLU A 95 25.10 9.93 -21.63
C GLU A 95 26.53 9.83 -21.11
N ASP A 96 27.15 10.94 -20.71
CA ASP A 96 28.54 10.94 -20.23
C ASP A 96 28.63 10.27 -18.85
N SER A 97 27.73 10.63 -17.93
CA SER A 97 27.59 9.96 -16.64
C SER A 97 27.28 8.46 -16.80
N TRP A 98 26.40 8.08 -17.73
CA TRP A 98 26.12 6.67 -18.01
C TRP A 98 27.36 5.94 -18.51
N ASN A 99 28.12 6.50 -19.44
CA ASN A 99 29.30 5.85 -19.99
C ASN A 99 30.34 5.58 -18.89
N GLU A 100 30.57 6.55 -18.01
CA GLU A 100 31.47 6.39 -16.87
C GLU A 100 30.99 5.32 -15.87
N PHE A 101 29.69 5.28 -15.59
CA PHE A 101 29.08 4.24 -14.76
C PHE A 101 29.19 2.85 -15.42
N CYS A 102 28.84 2.76 -16.70
CA CYS A 102 28.83 1.53 -17.49
C CYS A 102 30.23 0.92 -17.61
N ASP A 103 31.28 1.75 -17.59
CA ASP A 103 32.67 1.30 -17.59
C ASP A 103 33.10 0.54 -16.32
N ARG A 104 32.32 0.65 -15.24
CA ARG A 104 32.49 -0.12 -14.00
C ARG A 104 31.70 -1.42 -13.97
N ILE A 105 30.92 -1.73 -15.02
CA ILE A 105 30.12 -2.96 -15.14
C ILE A 105 30.95 -4.05 -15.83
N HIS A 106 31.01 -5.22 -15.22
CA HIS A 106 31.72 -6.40 -15.72
C HIS A 106 30.79 -7.60 -15.76
N TYR A 107 31.14 -8.60 -16.57
CA TYR A 107 30.35 -9.82 -16.70
C TYR A 107 31.22 -11.07 -16.70
N GLN A 108 30.76 -12.10 -15.99
CA GLN A 108 31.30 -13.45 -16.02
C GLN A 108 30.17 -14.45 -16.30
N LYS A 109 30.35 -15.28 -17.34
CA LYS A 109 29.48 -16.43 -17.58
C LYS A 109 29.78 -17.50 -16.53
N GLY A 110 28.74 -18.11 -15.98
CA GLY A 110 28.93 -19.12 -14.95
C GLY A 110 27.66 -19.87 -14.58
N ARG A 111 27.79 -21.17 -14.33
CA ARG A 111 26.74 -21.95 -13.66
C ARG A 111 26.99 -21.95 -12.15
N PHE A 112 25.92 -21.90 -11.36
CA PHE A 112 26.03 -21.84 -9.91
C PHE A 112 26.36 -23.19 -9.25
N ASP A 113 26.25 -24.29 -10.01
CA ASP A 113 26.62 -25.64 -9.58
C ASP A 113 28.06 -26.02 -9.96
N ASP A 114 28.82 -25.11 -10.57
CA ASP A 114 30.19 -25.34 -11.01
C ASP A 114 31.20 -24.70 -10.03
N PRO A 115 31.97 -25.49 -9.26
CA PRO A 115 33.00 -24.98 -8.36
C PRO A 115 34.08 -24.15 -9.06
N VAL A 116 34.38 -24.45 -10.33
CA VAL A 116 35.40 -23.73 -11.10
C VAL A 116 35.00 -22.27 -11.31
N MET A 117 33.70 -22.00 -11.48
CA MET A 117 33.14 -20.66 -11.63
C MET A 117 33.46 -19.78 -10.42
N PHE A 118 33.33 -20.32 -9.19
CA PHE A 118 33.61 -19.57 -7.96
C PHE A 118 35.10 -19.23 -7.82
N HIS A 119 36.01 -20.15 -8.15
CA HIS A 119 37.45 -19.84 -8.18
C HIS A 119 37.82 -18.83 -9.27
N GLN A 120 37.14 -18.85 -10.43
CA GLN A 120 37.29 -17.81 -11.45
C GLN A 120 36.80 -16.45 -10.95
N MET A 121 35.65 -16.43 -10.27
CA MET A 121 35.07 -15.22 -9.68
C MET A 121 36.00 -14.63 -8.63
N GLU A 122 36.57 -15.43 -7.72
CA GLU A 122 37.55 -14.99 -6.72
C GLU A 122 38.72 -14.22 -7.37
N ARG A 123 39.32 -14.80 -8.42
CA ARG A 123 40.42 -14.13 -9.15
C ARG A 123 39.95 -12.85 -9.83
N PHE A 124 38.72 -12.83 -10.35
CA PHE A 124 38.15 -11.63 -10.96
C PHE A 124 37.94 -10.53 -9.91
N LEU A 125 37.39 -10.86 -8.74
CA LEU A 125 37.22 -9.91 -7.63
C LEU A 125 38.56 -9.35 -7.15
N GLN A 126 39.61 -10.17 -7.07
CA GLN A 126 40.97 -9.70 -6.75
C GLN A 126 41.49 -8.71 -7.80
N ALA A 127 41.27 -8.98 -9.09
CA ALA A 127 41.65 -8.07 -10.17
C ALA A 127 40.85 -6.75 -10.14
N LEU A 128 39.55 -6.81 -9.86
CA LEU A 128 38.71 -5.62 -9.71
C LEU A 128 39.13 -4.78 -8.52
N ASN A 129 39.42 -5.41 -7.37
CA ASN A 129 39.92 -4.72 -6.20
C ASN A 129 41.25 -4.01 -6.47
N GLY A 130 42.18 -4.66 -7.18
CA GLY A 130 43.44 -4.04 -7.58
C GLY A 130 43.28 -2.87 -8.56
N ARG A 131 42.25 -2.90 -9.42
CA ARG A 131 41.97 -1.84 -10.40
C ARG A 131 41.20 -0.66 -9.82
N HIS A 132 40.23 -0.92 -8.96
CA HIS A 132 39.25 0.06 -8.47
C HIS A 132 39.42 0.41 -6.99
N ASN A 133 40.40 -0.17 -6.28
CA ASN A 133 40.64 0.05 -4.85
C ASN A 133 39.38 -0.12 -3.99
N THR A 134 38.70 -1.25 -4.12
CA THR A 134 37.42 -1.53 -3.46
C THR A 134 37.58 -2.03 -2.01
N GLU A 135 38.77 -1.90 -1.44
CA GLU A 135 39.13 -2.27 -0.06
C GLU A 135 38.75 -3.71 0.35
N GLY A 136 38.61 -4.59 -0.64
CA GLY A 136 38.19 -5.98 -0.45
C GLY A 136 36.73 -6.17 -0.06
N ASN A 137 35.90 -5.12 0.09
CA ASN A 137 34.49 -5.25 0.47
C ASN A 137 33.63 -5.80 -0.67
N VAL A 138 32.71 -6.72 -0.38
CA VAL A 138 31.87 -7.35 -1.42
C VAL A 138 30.41 -7.48 -0.97
N LEU A 139 29.51 -6.99 -1.82
CA LEU A 139 28.06 -7.13 -1.71
C LEU A 139 27.56 -8.14 -2.74
N PHE A 140 27.01 -9.26 -2.27
CA PHE A 140 26.42 -10.31 -3.12
C PHE A 140 24.92 -10.13 -3.22
N TYR A 141 24.42 -9.76 -4.39
CA TYR A 141 22.98 -9.68 -4.67
C TYR A 141 22.50 -10.97 -5.32
N MET A 142 21.57 -11.67 -4.65
CA MET A 142 20.95 -12.89 -5.17
C MET A 142 19.69 -12.57 -6.00
N ALA A 143 19.86 -12.06 -7.22
CA ALA A 143 18.76 -11.81 -8.17
C ALA A 143 18.34 -13.12 -8.88
N THR A 144 18.16 -14.18 -8.08
CA THR A 144 17.90 -15.55 -8.53
C THR A 144 16.71 -16.14 -7.76
N PRO A 145 16.11 -17.26 -8.24
CA PRO A 145 15.07 -17.94 -7.48
C PRO A 145 15.57 -18.49 -6.13
N PRO A 146 14.73 -18.55 -5.08
CA PRO A 146 15.15 -19.04 -3.75
C PRO A 146 15.74 -20.45 -3.71
N SER A 147 15.43 -21.28 -4.70
CA SER A 147 15.95 -22.65 -4.81
C SER A 147 17.47 -22.71 -4.97
N VAL A 148 18.12 -21.65 -5.48
CA VAL A 148 19.57 -21.62 -5.71
C VAL A 148 20.36 -20.87 -4.62
N PHE A 149 19.69 -20.20 -3.67
CA PHE A 149 20.38 -19.43 -2.62
C PHE A 149 21.36 -20.29 -1.80
N GLY A 150 20.96 -21.52 -1.46
CA GLY A 150 21.83 -22.46 -0.73
C GLY A 150 23.06 -22.88 -1.55
N MET A 151 22.86 -23.19 -2.83
CA MET A 151 23.93 -23.59 -3.75
C MET A 151 24.97 -22.48 -3.94
N ILE A 152 24.52 -21.23 -4.15
CA ILE A 152 25.43 -20.09 -4.29
C ILE A 152 26.17 -19.83 -2.96
N SER A 153 25.47 -19.91 -1.83
CA SER A 153 26.08 -19.72 -0.50
C SER A 153 27.15 -20.77 -0.18
N GLU A 154 26.89 -22.03 -0.52
CA GLU A 154 27.87 -23.12 -0.39
C GLU A 154 29.09 -22.90 -1.29
N GLY A 155 28.86 -22.51 -2.56
CA GLY A 155 29.94 -22.18 -3.49
C GLY A 155 30.82 -21.04 -2.99
N LEU A 156 30.22 -19.96 -2.47
CA LEU A 156 30.95 -18.84 -1.86
C LEU A 156 31.72 -19.25 -0.61
N GLN A 157 31.14 -20.10 0.24
CA GLN A 157 31.79 -20.60 1.45
C GLN A 157 32.99 -21.50 1.12
N SER A 158 32.92 -22.31 0.06
CA SER A 158 34.01 -23.20 -0.35
C SER A 158 35.31 -22.48 -0.72
N ILE A 159 35.21 -21.21 -1.15
CA ILE A 159 36.33 -20.32 -1.43
C ILE A 159 36.55 -19.26 -0.33
N GLY A 160 35.85 -19.37 0.80
CA GLY A 160 35.99 -18.46 1.95
C GLY A 160 35.42 -17.05 1.73
N MET A 161 34.60 -16.82 0.70
CA MET A 161 34.04 -15.49 0.37
C MET A 161 32.91 -15.02 1.30
N ASN A 162 32.53 -15.83 2.27
CA ASN A 162 31.63 -15.47 3.37
C ASN A 162 32.37 -14.94 4.61
N LYS A 163 33.71 -15.04 4.67
CA LYS A 163 34.53 -14.55 5.79
C LYS A 163 34.85 -13.07 5.62
N GLU A 164 34.93 -12.37 6.75
CA GLU A 164 35.21 -10.93 6.80
C GLU A 164 36.68 -10.61 7.15
N ASP A 165 37.60 -11.50 6.79
CA ASP A 165 39.04 -11.35 7.09
C ASP A 165 39.66 -10.17 6.31
N ASN A 166 39.12 -9.83 5.13
CA ASN A 166 39.61 -8.80 4.23
C ASN A 166 38.44 -7.95 3.69
N GLY A 167 37.83 -7.16 4.58
CA GLY A 167 36.65 -6.34 4.31
C GLY A 167 35.34 -7.06 4.65
N TRP A 168 34.23 -6.31 4.66
CA TRP A 168 32.92 -6.87 4.99
C TRP A 168 32.38 -7.74 3.85
N ARG A 169 31.50 -8.69 4.20
CA ARG A 169 30.78 -9.54 3.23
C ARG A 169 29.30 -9.50 3.56
N ARG A 170 28.50 -9.03 2.60
CA ARG A 170 27.05 -8.88 2.78
C ARG A 170 26.32 -9.57 1.64
N ILE A 171 25.20 -10.20 1.97
CA ILE A 171 24.36 -10.90 1.01
C ILE A 171 22.96 -10.31 1.05
N ILE A 172 22.47 -9.87 -0.11
CA ILE A 172 21.08 -9.50 -0.32
C ILE A 172 20.34 -10.69 -0.91
N VAL A 173 19.20 -11.03 -0.31
CA VAL A 173 18.30 -12.09 -0.80
C VAL A 173 16.91 -11.54 -1.07
N GLU A 174 16.32 -12.01 -2.16
CA GLU A 174 14.99 -11.61 -2.63
C GLU A 174 13.86 -12.50 -2.12
N LYS A 175 12.65 -11.94 -2.08
CA LYS A 175 11.43 -12.70 -1.83
C LYS A 175 11.14 -13.66 -3.00
N PRO A 176 10.48 -14.82 -2.77
CA PRO A 176 9.80 -15.23 -1.55
C PRO A 176 10.71 -15.94 -0.52
N PHE A 177 10.55 -15.58 0.76
CA PHE A 177 11.23 -16.22 1.90
C PHE A 177 10.44 -17.41 2.41
N GLY A 178 10.37 -18.48 1.61
CA GLY A 178 9.48 -19.62 1.85
C GLY A 178 8.06 -19.37 1.33
N THR A 179 7.21 -20.39 1.46
CA THR A 179 5.79 -20.39 1.05
C THR A 179 4.84 -20.71 2.21
N ASP A 180 5.40 -21.06 3.36
CA ASP A 180 4.78 -21.37 4.63
C ASP A 180 5.85 -21.27 5.73
N LEU A 181 5.46 -21.45 6.99
CA LEU A 181 6.39 -21.36 8.10
C LEU A 181 7.54 -22.38 8.01
N ALA A 182 7.24 -23.64 7.65
CA ALA A 182 8.22 -24.72 7.64
C ALA A 182 9.29 -24.52 6.55
N SER A 183 8.87 -24.11 5.35
CA SER A 183 9.77 -23.79 4.25
C SER A 183 10.59 -22.53 4.51
N ALA A 184 10.03 -21.52 5.17
CA ALA A 184 10.76 -20.32 5.60
C ALA A 184 11.87 -20.66 6.61
N GLN A 185 11.55 -21.48 7.62
CA GLN A 185 12.53 -21.99 8.59
C GLN A 185 13.63 -22.82 7.92
N SER A 186 13.26 -23.68 6.97
CA SER A 186 14.21 -24.48 6.19
C SER A 186 15.15 -23.61 5.36
N LEU A 187 14.63 -22.57 4.70
CA LEU A 187 15.42 -21.61 3.92
C LEU A 187 16.37 -20.82 4.82
N ASN A 188 15.88 -20.29 5.95
CA ASN A 188 16.71 -19.58 6.91
C ASN A 188 17.84 -20.46 7.43
N LYS A 189 17.54 -21.70 7.82
CA LYS A 189 18.56 -22.67 8.27
C LYS A 189 19.64 -22.90 7.20
N LYS A 190 19.26 -22.98 5.93
CA LYS A 190 20.23 -23.16 4.81
C LYS A 190 21.13 -21.94 4.62
N ILE A 191 20.58 -20.73 4.70
CA ILE A 191 21.38 -19.49 4.56
C ILE A 191 22.31 -19.34 5.77
N LEU A 192 21.78 -19.50 6.99
CA LEU A 192 22.52 -19.33 8.24
C LEU A 192 23.52 -20.46 8.54
N ALA A 193 23.54 -21.51 7.73
CA ALA A 193 24.62 -22.49 7.75
C ALA A 193 25.94 -21.91 7.19
N TYR A 194 25.86 -20.84 6.38
CA TYR A 194 27.00 -20.25 5.68
C TYR A 194 27.24 -18.78 6.04
N TRP A 195 26.22 -18.06 6.50
CA TRP A 195 26.28 -16.62 6.77
C TRP A 195 25.89 -16.32 8.22
N ASP A 196 26.55 -15.35 8.84
CA ASP A 196 26.06 -14.75 10.08
C ASP A 196 24.83 -13.86 9.77
N GLU A 197 23.87 -13.79 10.70
CA GLU A 197 22.64 -13.00 10.49
C GLU A 197 22.93 -11.52 10.19
N ARG A 198 24.01 -10.95 10.72
CA ARG A 198 24.45 -9.56 10.44
C ARG A 198 24.89 -9.33 8.99
N GLN A 199 25.23 -10.40 8.27
CA GLN A 199 25.64 -10.36 6.87
C GLN A 199 24.43 -10.48 5.92
N VAL A 200 23.25 -10.87 6.42
CA VAL A 200 22.08 -11.23 5.60
C VAL A 200 21.06 -10.11 5.55
N TYR A 201 20.78 -9.64 4.34
CA TYR A 201 19.91 -8.51 4.02
C TYR A 201 18.70 -9.02 3.23
N ARG A 202 17.59 -9.31 3.91
CA ARG A 202 16.34 -9.81 3.30
C ARG A 202 15.49 -8.64 2.84
N ILE A 203 15.33 -8.49 1.52
CA ILE A 203 14.62 -7.36 0.94
C ILE A 203 13.12 -7.44 1.15
N ASP A 204 12.57 -6.31 1.58
CA ASP A 204 11.18 -5.92 1.38
C ASP A 204 11.17 -4.50 0.83
N HIS A 205 11.01 -4.35 -0.49
CA HIS A 205 11.12 -3.04 -1.16
C HIS A 205 10.10 -1.99 -0.68
N TYR A 206 9.02 -2.35 0.06
CA TYR A 206 8.15 -1.35 0.67
C TYR A 206 8.87 -0.59 1.79
N LEU A 207 9.80 -1.25 2.49
CA LEU A 207 10.58 -0.64 3.56
C LEU A 207 11.53 0.46 3.04
N GLY A 208 11.97 0.36 1.78
CA GLY A 208 12.76 1.39 1.12
C GLY A 208 11.96 2.63 0.66
N LYS A 209 10.63 2.65 0.81
CA LYS A 209 9.82 3.81 0.37
C LYS A 209 9.88 4.93 1.41
N GLU A 210 10.12 6.16 0.95
CA GLU A 210 10.20 7.36 1.80
C GLU A 210 9.02 7.52 2.76
N ALA A 211 7.79 7.37 2.25
CA ALA A 211 6.60 7.50 3.09
C ALA A 211 6.46 6.39 4.15
N VAL A 212 7.05 5.21 3.93
CA VAL A 212 7.11 4.13 4.94
C VAL A 212 8.16 4.44 6.01
N GLN A 213 9.34 4.91 5.60
CA GLN A 213 10.40 5.32 6.53
C GLN A 213 9.95 6.46 7.44
N ASN A 214 9.22 7.43 6.87
CA ASN A 214 8.68 8.56 7.63
C ASN A 214 7.65 8.16 8.70
N LEU A 215 7.11 6.93 8.70
CA LEU A 215 6.27 6.46 9.81
C LEU A 215 7.03 6.51 11.14
N LEU A 216 8.31 6.16 11.14
CA LEU A 216 9.16 6.19 12.35
C LEU A 216 9.49 7.61 12.76
N ALA A 217 9.97 8.43 11.81
CA ALA A 217 10.28 9.83 12.04
C ALA A 217 9.05 10.59 12.54
N PHE A 218 7.90 10.40 11.89
CA PHE A 218 6.65 11.02 12.32
C PHE A 218 6.28 10.67 13.77
N ARG A 219 6.32 9.38 14.14
CA ARG A 219 5.93 8.95 15.48
C ARG A 219 6.85 9.47 16.57
N PHE A 220 8.17 9.38 16.37
CA PHE A 220 9.13 9.58 17.45
C PHE A 220 9.82 10.96 17.44
N ALA A 221 9.76 11.73 16.34
CA ALA A 221 10.23 13.12 16.33
C ALA A 221 9.16 14.12 16.79
N ASN A 222 7.88 13.74 16.79
CA ASN A 222 6.78 14.63 17.13
C ASN A 222 6.19 14.30 18.51
N GLY A 223 6.67 15.01 19.54
CA GLY A 223 6.23 14.81 20.93
C GLY A 223 4.72 14.99 21.17
N MET A 224 4.00 15.66 20.25
CA MET A 224 2.55 15.81 20.30
C MET A 224 1.78 14.51 19.97
N PHE A 225 2.31 13.64 19.10
CA PHE A 225 1.58 12.46 18.61
C PHE A 225 1.79 11.21 19.46
N GLU A 226 2.99 10.97 19.98
CA GLU A 226 3.29 9.75 20.75
C GLU A 226 2.37 9.54 21.98
N PRO A 227 1.99 10.57 22.77
CA PRO A 227 1.01 10.42 23.86
C PRO A 227 -0.38 9.94 23.39
N LEU A 228 -0.74 10.21 22.13
CA LEU A 228 -1.99 9.78 21.51
C LEU A 228 -1.89 8.37 20.90
N TRP A 229 -0.70 7.75 20.89
CA TRP A 229 -0.42 6.55 20.13
C TRP A 229 -0.70 5.24 20.89
N ASN A 230 -1.92 5.11 21.44
CA ASN A 230 -2.30 3.97 22.29
C ASN A 230 -3.82 3.75 22.32
N ARG A 231 -4.24 2.62 22.91
CA ARG A 231 -5.64 2.19 23.05
C ARG A 231 -6.59 3.18 23.72
N THR A 232 -6.09 4.14 24.51
CA THR A 232 -6.93 5.16 25.14
C THR A 232 -7.42 6.18 24.12
N HIS A 233 -6.64 6.44 23.06
CA HIS A 233 -6.92 7.47 22.08
C HIS A 233 -7.22 6.90 20.69
N ILE A 234 -6.67 5.74 20.33
CA ILE A 234 -6.91 5.07 19.05
C ILE A 234 -8.07 4.08 19.19
N ASP A 235 -9.02 4.15 18.26
CA ASP A 235 -10.12 3.20 18.13
C ASP A 235 -9.72 1.97 17.31
N HIS A 236 -9.18 2.20 16.11
CA HIS A 236 -8.69 1.14 15.22
C HIS A 236 -7.69 1.69 14.19
N ILE A 237 -7.01 0.76 13.52
CA ILE A 237 -6.05 1.03 12.46
C ILE A 237 -6.50 0.30 11.19
N GLN A 238 -6.32 0.93 10.03
CA GLN A 238 -6.53 0.33 8.72
C GLN A 238 -5.23 0.42 7.91
N ILE A 239 -4.80 -0.66 7.26
CA ILE A 239 -3.69 -0.67 6.31
C ILE A 239 -4.21 -1.31 5.02
N THR A 240 -4.20 -0.54 3.94
CA THR A 240 -4.74 -0.91 2.64
C THR A 240 -3.63 -0.89 1.61
N ALA A 241 -3.48 -1.94 0.80
CA ALA A 241 -2.64 -1.94 -0.40
C ALA A 241 -3.37 -2.58 -1.58
N THR A 242 -3.89 -1.78 -2.50
CA THR A 242 -4.69 -2.21 -3.64
C THR A 242 -3.95 -2.01 -4.96
N GLU A 243 -4.20 -2.90 -5.91
CA GLU A 243 -3.67 -2.83 -7.28
C GLU A 243 -4.80 -2.88 -8.30
N GLN A 244 -4.70 -2.05 -9.34
CA GLN A 244 -5.65 -2.06 -10.47
C GLN A 244 -5.39 -3.18 -11.48
N VAL A 245 -4.14 -3.66 -11.54
CA VAL A 245 -3.74 -4.71 -12.47
C VAL A 245 -4.20 -6.08 -11.98
N GLY A 246 -4.48 -6.99 -12.92
CA GLY A 246 -4.72 -8.39 -12.62
C GLY A 246 -3.42 -9.15 -12.38
N VAL A 247 -3.47 -10.48 -12.54
CA VAL A 247 -2.27 -11.34 -12.49
C VAL A 247 -1.43 -11.26 -13.77
N GLU A 248 -2.06 -10.85 -14.88
CA GLU A 248 -1.44 -10.74 -16.20
C GLU A 248 -0.72 -12.04 -16.60
N TRP A 249 0.53 -11.96 -17.07
CA TRP A 249 1.32 -13.11 -17.50
C TRP A 249 1.93 -13.94 -16.35
N ARG A 250 1.69 -13.56 -15.08
CA ARG A 250 2.33 -14.19 -13.91
C ARG A 250 1.46 -15.26 -13.24
N GLY A 251 0.40 -15.74 -13.91
CA GLY A 251 -0.56 -16.70 -13.35
C GLY A 251 0.09 -17.93 -12.71
N GLY A 252 1.00 -18.60 -13.42
CA GLY A 252 1.63 -19.84 -12.92
C GLY A 252 2.47 -19.68 -11.65
N TYR A 253 3.02 -18.49 -11.39
CA TYR A 253 3.67 -18.16 -10.12
C TYR A 253 2.63 -17.76 -9.06
N TYR A 254 1.73 -16.85 -9.42
CA TYR A 254 0.80 -16.26 -8.48
C TYR A 254 -0.21 -17.26 -7.93
N ASP A 255 -0.60 -18.26 -8.74
CA ASP A 255 -1.53 -19.33 -8.36
C ASP A 255 -0.97 -20.28 -7.28
N LYS A 256 0.31 -20.14 -6.93
CA LYS A 256 0.95 -20.82 -5.78
C LYS A 256 1.19 -19.89 -4.60
N ALA A 257 1.14 -18.59 -4.83
CA ALA A 257 1.42 -17.57 -3.83
C ALA A 257 0.11 -17.06 -3.18
N GLY A 258 -0.80 -16.55 -3.99
CA GLY A 258 -1.96 -15.79 -3.54
C GLY A 258 -1.57 -14.45 -2.89
N VAL A 259 -2.56 -13.56 -2.71
CA VAL A 259 -2.28 -12.22 -2.16
C VAL A 259 -1.86 -12.26 -0.69
N LEU A 260 -2.26 -13.29 0.07
CA LEU A 260 -1.89 -13.39 1.48
C LEU A 260 -0.36 -13.54 1.63
N ARG A 261 0.28 -14.34 0.76
CA ARG A 261 1.75 -14.51 0.75
C ARG A 261 2.46 -13.37 0.03
N ASP A 262 1.89 -12.87 -1.08
CA ASP A 262 2.57 -11.89 -1.92
C ASP A 262 2.64 -10.50 -1.29
N MET A 263 1.61 -10.11 -0.52
CA MET A 263 1.43 -8.76 0.00
C MET A 263 1.27 -8.67 1.53
N ILE A 264 0.46 -9.55 2.13
CA ILE A 264 0.10 -9.40 3.56
C ILE A 264 1.23 -9.87 4.46
N GLN A 265 1.73 -11.09 4.23
CA GLN A 265 2.76 -11.73 5.05
C GLN A 265 4.03 -10.88 5.16
N ASN A 266 4.37 -10.13 4.12
CA ASN A 266 5.54 -9.26 4.09
C ASN A 266 5.15 -7.77 4.30
N HIS A 267 4.79 -7.07 3.23
CA HIS A 267 4.67 -5.62 3.14
C HIS A 267 3.75 -5.02 4.21
N LEU A 268 2.54 -5.58 4.37
CA LEU A 268 1.57 -5.02 5.32
C LEU A 268 1.97 -5.29 6.77
N PHE A 269 2.57 -6.44 7.07
CA PHE A 269 3.10 -6.71 8.41
C PHE A 269 4.28 -5.82 8.75
N GLN A 270 5.15 -5.52 7.78
CA GLN A 270 6.27 -4.60 7.97
C GLN A 270 5.78 -3.17 8.24
N MET A 271 4.82 -2.66 7.46
CA MET A 271 4.22 -1.34 7.70
C MET A 271 3.48 -1.27 9.05
N MET A 272 2.73 -2.33 9.40
CA MET A 272 2.10 -2.45 10.71
C MET A 272 3.14 -2.45 11.83
N ALA A 273 4.28 -3.10 11.64
CA ALA A 273 5.35 -3.16 12.62
C ALA A 273 5.88 -1.76 12.94
N TYR A 274 6.23 -0.95 11.94
CA TYR A 274 6.65 0.44 12.16
C TYR A 274 5.58 1.30 12.81
N LEU A 275 4.33 1.15 12.38
CA LEU A 275 3.23 1.93 12.92
C LEU A 275 2.94 1.63 14.39
N CYS A 276 3.07 0.36 14.80
CA CYS A 276 2.56 -0.10 16.09
C CYS A 276 3.64 -0.47 17.12
N MET A 277 4.92 -0.64 16.73
CA MET A 277 5.99 -0.98 17.67
C MET A 277 6.17 0.08 18.78
N GLU A 278 6.79 -0.30 19.90
CA GLU A 278 7.16 0.68 20.94
C GLU A 278 8.30 1.59 20.43
N PRO A 279 8.54 2.75 21.08
CA PRO A 279 9.73 3.55 20.83
C PRO A 279 10.99 2.70 21.02
N PRO A 280 11.87 2.58 20.01
CA PRO A 280 13.13 1.89 20.17
C PRO A 280 14.07 2.71 21.07
N THR A 281 15.06 2.06 21.67
CA THR A 281 16.05 2.73 22.52
C THR A 281 16.96 3.69 21.76
N SER A 282 17.11 3.48 20.45
CA SER A 282 17.88 4.27 19.51
C SER A 282 17.38 4.01 18.08
N PHE A 283 17.94 4.72 17.10
CA PHE A 283 17.72 4.43 15.68
C PHE A 283 18.66 3.33 15.13
N ASP A 284 19.38 2.62 16.00
CA ASP A 284 20.22 1.49 15.57
C ASP A 284 19.35 0.35 15.00
N ALA A 285 19.86 -0.30 13.95
CA ALA A 285 19.16 -1.36 13.24
C ALA A 285 18.64 -2.49 14.15
N GLU A 286 19.40 -2.89 15.17
CA GLU A 286 18.97 -3.92 16.11
C GLU A 286 17.87 -3.43 17.06
N ALA A 287 17.94 -2.17 17.53
CA ALA A 287 16.92 -1.60 18.41
C ALA A 287 15.56 -1.54 17.69
N ILE A 288 15.56 -1.08 16.44
CA ILE A 288 14.36 -1.05 15.59
C ILE A 288 13.84 -2.47 15.34
N ARG A 289 14.70 -3.40 14.89
CA ARG A 289 14.27 -4.77 14.58
C ARG A 289 13.76 -5.53 15.79
N ASN A 290 14.31 -5.29 16.98
CA ASN A 290 13.83 -5.86 18.23
C ASN A 290 12.40 -5.40 18.58
N GLU A 291 12.10 -4.10 18.44
CA GLU A 291 10.74 -3.61 18.70
C GLU A 291 9.73 -4.06 17.65
N LYS A 292 10.14 -4.20 16.38
CA LYS A 292 9.31 -4.86 15.35
C LYS A 292 8.99 -6.31 15.73
N TYR A 293 10.00 -7.07 16.15
CA TYR A 293 9.84 -8.49 16.51
C TYR A 293 8.91 -8.66 17.71
N LYS A 294 9.13 -7.84 18.75
CA LYS A 294 8.29 -7.81 19.95
C LYS A 294 6.84 -7.51 19.62
N LEU A 295 6.58 -6.58 18.69
CA LEU A 295 5.22 -6.30 18.23
C LEU A 295 4.62 -7.50 17.50
N LEU A 296 5.27 -8.01 16.44
CA LEU A 296 4.71 -9.12 15.65
C LEU A 296 4.51 -10.38 16.51
N SER A 297 5.39 -10.61 17.49
CA SER A 297 5.26 -11.71 18.43
C SER A 297 4.08 -11.57 19.37
N ALA A 298 3.61 -10.36 19.63
CA ALA A 298 2.43 -10.07 20.43
C ALA A 298 1.11 -10.22 19.64
N ILE A 299 1.15 -10.52 18.33
CA ILE A 299 -0.06 -10.73 17.55
C ILE A 299 -0.70 -12.05 17.95
N ARG A 300 -1.99 -11.98 18.31
CA ARG A 300 -2.77 -13.15 18.66
C ARG A 300 -2.91 -14.07 17.46
N LEU A 301 -2.39 -15.28 17.57
CA LEU A 301 -2.59 -16.31 16.57
C LEU A 301 -4.07 -16.70 16.50
N MET A 302 -4.61 -16.77 15.29
CA MET A 302 -5.99 -17.20 15.07
C MET A 302 -6.10 -18.69 15.33
N LYS A 303 -7.17 -19.09 16.02
CA LYS A 303 -7.59 -20.49 16.01
C LYS A 303 -8.28 -20.79 14.68
N PRO A 304 -8.26 -22.04 14.18
CA PRO A 304 -8.92 -22.41 12.92
C PRO A 304 -10.38 -21.95 12.85
N GLU A 305 -11.14 -22.08 13.95
CA GLU A 305 -12.53 -21.65 14.06
C GLU A 305 -12.73 -20.12 14.06
N ASP A 306 -11.69 -19.33 14.26
CA ASP A 306 -11.76 -17.87 14.22
C ASP A 306 -11.41 -17.31 12.83
N VAL A 307 -10.84 -18.12 11.93
CA VAL A 307 -10.36 -17.66 10.61
C VAL A 307 -11.51 -17.08 9.79
N HIS A 308 -12.65 -17.77 9.67
CA HIS A 308 -13.79 -17.29 8.87
C HIS A 308 -14.44 -15.99 9.41
N LYS A 309 -14.21 -15.66 10.69
CA LYS A 309 -14.73 -14.43 11.32
C LYS A 309 -13.78 -13.24 11.18
N ASN A 310 -12.48 -13.51 10.99
CA ASN A 310 -11.44 -12.49 11.04
C ASN A 310 -10.66 -12.37 9.73
N VAL A 311 -10.82 -13.30 8.78
CA VAL A 311 -10.14 -13.29 7.50
C VAL A 311 -11.14 -13.53 6.39
N VAL A 312 -11.12 -12.65 5.41
CA VAL A 312 -11.91 -12.73 4.19
C VAL A 312 -10.95 -12.99 3.04
N ARG A 313 -11.27 -13.99 2.21
CA ARG A 313 -10.59 -14.20 0.91
C ARG A 313 -11.53 -13.88 -0.25
N GLY A 314 -10.95 -13.41 -1.35
CA GLY A 314 -11.69 -13.17 -2.59
C GLY A 314 -10.90 -13.58 -3.82
N GLN A 315 -11.61 -13.83 -4.92
CA GLN A 315 -11.04 -14.08 -6.24
C GLN A 315 -11.80 -13.26 -7.30
N TYR A 316 -11.06 -12.52 -8.14
CA TYR A 316 -11.69 -11.65 -9.12
C TYR A 316 -12.33 -12.44 -10.27
N GLY A 317 -13.55 -12.05 -10.62
CA GLY A 317 -14.28 -12.50 -11.80
C GLY A 317 -14.06 -11.59 -13.00
N GLU A 318 -14.89 -11.77 -14.02
CA GLU A 318 -14.93 -10.88 -15.17
C GLU A 318 -15.30 -9.45 -14.74
N GLY A 319 -14.96 -8.47 -15.58
CA GLY A 319 -15.25 -7.07 -15.30
C GLY A 319 -14.67 -6.16 -16.37
N VAL A 320 -14.30 -4.95 -15.96
CA VAL A 320 -13.83 -3.90 -16.88
C VAL A 320 -12.48 -3.38 -16.42
N LYS A 321 -11.51 -3.33 -17.34
CA LYS A 321 -10.18 -2.75 -17.08
C LYS A 321 -10.26 -1.22 -17.00
N PRO A 322 -9.23 -0.54 -16.45
CA PRO A 322 -9.21 0.93 -16.40
C PRO A 322 -9.32 1.63 -17.77
N ASP A 323 -8.93 0.96 -18.85
CA ASP A 323 -9.05 1.45 -20.23
C ASP A 323 -10.44 1.20 -20.86
N GLY A 324 -11.37 0.60 -20.11
CA GLY A 324 -12.72 0.27 -20.56
C GLY A 324 -12.83 -1.09 -21.28
N SER A 325 -11.74 -1.81 -21.51
CA SER A 325 -11.78 -3.12 -22.16
C SER A 325 -12.29 -4.23 -21.24
N PRO A 326 -12.88 -5.31 -21.78
CA PRO A 326 -13.30 -6.46 -20.98
C PRO A 326 -12.11 -7.13 -20.27
N ALA A 327 -12.28 -7.46 -19.00
CA ALA A 327 -11.31 -8.19 -18.20
C ALA A 327 -11.74 -9.66 -18.04
N LYS A 328 -10.76 -10.56 -18.11
CA LYS A 328 -10.95 -11.99 -17.84
C LYS A 328 -11.08 -12.25 -16.35
N ALA A 329 -11.83 -13.30 -15.98
CA ALA A 329 -11.79 -13.82 -14.62
C ALA A 329 -10.44 -14.47 -14.31
N TYR A 330 -10.05 -14.51 -13.05
CA TYR A 330 -8.74 -15.05 -12.63
C TYR A 330 -8.45 -16.46 -13.16
N ARG A 331 -9.43 -17.38 -13.08
CA ARG A 331 -9.33 -18.76 -13.57
C ARG A 331 -9.19 -18.89 -15.10
N GLN A 332 -9.40 -17.81 -15.84
CA GLN A 332 -9.24 -17.74 -17.31
C GLN A 332 -7.89 -17.12 -17.72
N GLU A 333 -7.06 -16.73 -16.74
CA GLU A 333 -5.78 -16.07 -16.98
C GLU A 333 -4.70 -17.06 -17.41
N HIS A 334 -3.62 -16.53 -17.99
CA HIS A 334 -2.53 -17.35 -18.50
C HIS A 334 -1.85 -18.15 -17.37
N LEU A 335 -1.81 -19.47 -17.53
CA LEU A 335 -1.19 -20.42 -16.58
C LEU A 335 -1.83 -20.42 -15.18
N VAL A 336 -3.13 -20.12 -15.07
CA VAL A 336 -3.91 -20.33 -13.84
C VAL A 336 -4.73 -21.60 -13.95
N ASP A 337 -4.84 -22.37 -12.87
CA ASP A 337 -5.74 -23.53 -12.81
C ASP A 337 -7.21 -23.07 -12.96
N PRO A 338 -7.98 -23.62 -13.92
CA PRO A 338 -9.41 -23.33 -14.06
C PRO A 338 -10.24 -23.61 -12.79
N GLU A 339 -9.76 -24.47 -11.89
CA GLU A 339 -10.38 -24.81 -10.61
C GLU A 339 -9.66 -24.17 -9.41
N SER A 340 -8.81 -23.16 -9.65
CA SER A 340 -7.98 -22.53 -8.64
C SER A 340 -8.79 -22.03 -7.42
N ASN A 341 -8.28 -22.36 -6.24
CA ASN A 341 -8.76 -21.88 -4.94
C ASN A 341 -7.93 -20.69 -4.43
N THR A 342 -7.02 -20.15 -5.24
CA THR A 342 -6.08 -19.09 -4.85
C THR A 342 -6.78 -17.76 -4.73
N GLU A 343 -6.53 -17.07 -3.62
CA GLU A 343 -7.09 -15.76 -3.34
C GLU A 343 -6.31 -14.64 -4.05
N THR A 344 -7.04 -13.77 -4.75
CA THR A 344 -6.51 -12.53 -5.35
C THR A 344 -6.84 -11.29 -4.51
N PHE A 345 -7.65 -11.46 -3.46
CA PHE A 345 -7.97 -10.46 -2.44
C PHE A 345 -7.94 -11.10 -1.05
N THR A 346 -7.47 -10.35 -0.04
CA THR A 346 -7.60 -10.74 1.36
C THR A 346 -7.83 -9.51 2.23
N ALA A 347 -8.76 -9.61 3.19
CA ALA A 347 -8.87 -8.69 4.31
C ALA A 347 -8.75 -9.45 5.64
N MET A 348 -8.09 -8.88 6.63
CA MET A 348 -7.76 -9.53 7.90
C MET A 348 -7.92 -8.57 9.08
N LYS A 349 -8.59 -9.03 10.15
CA LYS A 349 -8.69 -8.36 11.45
C LYS A 349 -7.71 -9.02 12.43
N LEU A 350 -6.72 -8.26 12.87
CA LEU A 350 -5.70 -8.70 13.84
C LEU A 350 -5.90 -8.04 15.20
N ARG A 351 -5.43 -8.75 16.23
CA ARG A 351 -5.36 -8.27 17.61
C ARG A 351 -3.92 -8.35 18.10
N ILE A 352 -3.45 -7.29 18.74
CA ILE A 352 -2.12 -7.21 19.34
C ILE A 352 -2.30 -7.29 20.86
N ASP A 353 -1.80 -8.37 21.46
CA ASP A 353 -1.92 -8.67 22.89
C ASP A 353 -0.78 -8.04 23.68
N ASN A 354 -0.77 -6.70 23.74
CA ASN A 354 0.12 -5.93 24.62
C ASN A 354 -0.62 -4.74 25.27
N TRP A 355 0.03 -4.07 26.23
CA TRP A 355 -0.59 -2.98 26.99
C TRP A 355 -1.03 -1.79 26.15
N ARG A 356 -0.27 -1.45 25.10
CA ARG A 356 -0.53 -0.31 24.22
C ARG A 356 -1.74 -0.54 23.32
N TRP A 357 -1.90 -1.74 22.79
CA TRP A 357 -2.87 -2.05 21.72
C TRP A 357 -4.02 -2.95 22.16
N HIS A 358 -4.07 -3.38 23.43
CA HIS A 358 -5.16 -4.22 23.91
C HIS A 358 -6.55 -3.63 23.58
N GLY A 359 -7.33 -4.37 22.79
CA GLY A 359 -8.68 -3.99 22.39
C GLY A 359 -8.77 -3.10 21.13
N VAL A 360 -7.64 -2.67 20.57
CA VAL A 360 -7.56 -1.95 19.30
C VAL A 360 -7.36 -2.96 18.17
N PRO A 361 -8.32 -3.14 17.24
CA PRO A 361 -8.11 -3.99 16.08
C PRO A 361 -7.29 -3.28 15.01
N VAL A 362 -6.47 -4.07 14.32
CA VAL A 362 -5.77 -3.66 13.10
C VAL A 362 -6.39 -4.40 11.92
N TYR A 363 -6.91 -3.64 10.97
CA TYR A 363 -7.50 -4.18 9.74
C TYR A 363 -6.49 -4.05 8.61
N LEU A 364 -6.15 -5.16 7.98
CA LEU A 364 -5.29 -5.22 6.82
C LEU A 364 -6.15 -5.60 5.61
N ARG A 365 -5.92 -5.00 4.44
CA ARG A 365 -6.47 -5.51 3.19
C ARG A 365 -5.53 -5.32 2.02
N SER A 366 -5.51 -6.29 1.14
CA SER A 366 -4.82 -6.19 -0.14
C SER A 366 -5.53 -6.99 -1.22
N GLY A 367 -5.40 -6.56 -2.47
CA GLY A 367 -5.97 -7.29 -3.60
C GLY A 367 -5.58 -6.72 -4.96
N LYS A 368 -5.69 -7.60 -5.95
CA LYS A 368 -5.53 -7.31 -7.38
C LYS A 368 -6.87 -7.07 -8.06
N ALA A 369 -6.82 -6.47 -9.25
CA ALA A 369 -7.98 -6.15 -10.07
C ALA A 369 -9.02 -5.29 -9.32
N LEU A 370 -8.54 -4.33 -8.52
CA LEU A 370 -9.38 -3.41 -7.77
C LEU A 370 -9.54 -2.06 -8.49
N ASN A 371 -10.50 -1.25 -8.06
CA ASN A 371 -10.83 0.02 -8.72
C ASN A 371 -9.67 1.03 -8.73
N THR A 372 -8.82 1.02 -7.71
CA THR A 372 -7.73 2.01 -7.54
C THR A 372 -6.43 1.36 -7.10
N ARG A 373 -5.30 1.93 -7.55
CA ARG A 373 -3.97 1.62 -7.03
C ARG A 373 -3.70 2.56 -5.86
N SER A 374 -3.56 2.02 -4.65
CA SER A 374 -3.35 2.83 -3.45
C SER A 374 -2.65 2.00 -2.36
N THR A 375 -1.74 2.61 -1.62
CA THR A 375 -1.20 2.09 -0.36
C THR A 375 -1.33 3.14 0.71
N GLU A 376 -2.08 2.84 1.76
CA GLU A 376 -2.49 3.82 2.77
C GLU A 376 -2.62 3.20 4.15
N ILE A 377 -2.36 4.03 5.16
CA ILE A 377 -2.57 3.72 6.57
C ILE A 377 -3.52 4.76 7.16
N VAL A 378 -4.54 4.30 7.88
CA VAL A 378 -5.49 5.14 8.59
C VAL A 378 -5.43 4.82 10.07
N VAL A 379 -5.08 5.80 10.89
CA VAL A 379 -5.19 5.76 12.34
C VAL A 379 -6.47 6.50 12.72
N GLN A 380 -7.48 5.76 13.15
CA GLN A 380 -8.75 6.33 13.61
C GLN A 380 -8.69 6.56 15.12
N PHE A 381 -8.86 7.80 15.55
CA PHE A 381 -8.95 8.13 16.97
C PHE A 381 -10.35 7.82 17.53
N ARG A 382 -10.48 7.73 18.85
CA ARG A 382 -11.76 7.65 19.54
C ARG A 382 -12.49 8.99 19.42
N ARG A 383 -13.82 8.91 19.41
CA ARG A 383 -14.67 10.11 19.43
C ARG A 383 -14.59 10.78 20.80
N ALA A 384 -14.53 12.11 20.81
CA ALA A 384 -14.61 12.89 22.03
C ALA A 384 -15.97 12.69 22.75
N PRO A 385 -16.03 12.78 24.09
CA PRO A 385 -17.28 12.71 24.81
C PRO A 385 -18.25 13.84 24.44
N GLU A 386 -19.54 13.53 24.32
CA GLU A 386 -20.58 14.47 23.87
C GLU A 386 -21.00 15.50 24.92
N PHE A 387 -20.75 15.23 26.21
CA PHE A 387 -21.38 15.97 27.30
C PHE A 387 -21.00 17.46 27.32
N THR A 388 -19.79 17.83 26.88
CA THR A 388 -19.34 19.23 26.82
C THR A 388 -20.18 20.08 25.86
N PHE A 389 -20.76 19.45 24.84
CA PHE A 389 -21.54 20.14 23.81
C PHE A 389 -23.06 20.02 24.03
N ARG A 390 -23.50 19.52 25.20
CA ARG A 390 -24.93 19.45 25.54
C ARG A 390 -25.58 20.84 25.45
N GLY A 391 -26.79 20.88 24.90
CA GLY A 391 -27.51 22.13 24.65
C GLY A 391 -26.99 22.91 23.45
N THR A 392 -26.11 22.33 22.63
CA THR A 392 -25.67 22.89 21.36
C THR A 392 -25.88 21.89 20.22
N PRO A 393 -26.08 22.34 18.97
CA PRO A 393 -26.16 21.46 17.80
C PRO A 393 -24.93 20.55 17.62
N ALA A 394 -23.77 20.95 18.15
CA ALA A 394 -22.53 20.18 18.09
C ALA A 394 -22.60 18.81 18.77
N ALA A 395 -23.51 18.60 19.75
CA ALA A 395 -23.61 17.33 20.49
C ALA A 395 -23.78 16.12 19.56
N THR A 396 -24.54 16.27 18.47
CA THR A 396 -24.77 15.19 17.49
C THR A 396 -23.75 15.18 16.35
N GLN A 397 -22.88 16.19 16.27
CA GLN A 397 -21.95 16.42 15.15
C GLN A 397 -20.53 15.96 15.45
N LEU A 398 -20.29 15.40 16.64
CA LEU A 398 -18.98 14.86 17.00
C LEU A 398 -18.68 13.60 16.18
N GLU A 399 -17.51 13.60 15.57
CA GLU A 399 -16.94 12.53 14.78
C GLU A 399 -15.50 12.31 15.23
N ALA A 400 -15.03 11.08 15.06
CA ALA A 400 -13.66 10.73 15.38
C ALA A 400 -12.66 11.41 14.42
N ASN A 401 -11.50 11.78 14.96
CA ASN A 401 -10.38 12.30 14.17
C ASN A 401 -9.70 11.15 13.41
N GLN A 402 -9.03 11.49 12.31
CA GLN A 402 -8.31 10.52 11.48
C GLN A 402 -6.95 11.08 11.13
N LEU A 403 -5.90 10.28 11.28
CA LEU A 403 -4.60 10.56 10.73
C LEU A 403 -4.33 9.54 9.62
N ILE A 404 -4.02 10.03 8.42
CA ILE A 404 -3.94 9.21 7.22
C ILE A 404 -2.56 9.40 6.59
N PHE A 405 -1.82 8.31 6.45
CA PHE A 405 -0.57 8.26 5.70
C PHE A 405 -0.84 7.67 4.33
N ARG A 406 -0.56 8.43 3.28
CA ARG A 406 -0.60 7.95 1.90
C ARG A 406 0.82 7.58 1.50
N ILE A 407 1.02 6.29 1.29
CA ILE A 407 2.32 5.70 0.97
C ILE A 407 2.58 5.72 -0.53
N GLN A 408 1.54 5.54 -1.35
CA GLN A 408 1.58 5.69 -2.81
C GLN A 408 0.15 5.55 -3.39
N PRO A 409 -0.17 6.16 -4.55
CA PRO A 409 0.57 7.27 -5.17
C PRO A 409 0.35 8.58 -4.40
N ASN A 410 1.09 9.64 -4.76
CA ASN A 410 0.95 11.01 -4.23
C ASN A 410 1.14 11.05 -2.70
N GLU A 411 2.36 10.70 -2.29
CA GLU A 411 2.82 10.56 -0.92
C GLU A 411 2.41 11.78 -0.08
N ALA A 412 1.69 11.54 1.02
CA ALA A 412 1.08 12.62 1.80
C ALA A 412 0.73 12.19 3.24
N ILE A 413 0.59 13.17 4.13
CA ILE A 413 0.03 13.00 5.47
C ILE A 413 -1.18 13.93 5.61
N GLU A 414 -2.32 13.37 6.02
CA GLU A 414 -3.58 14.11 6.21
C GLU A 414 -4.09 13.92 7.63
N LEU A 415 -4.35 15.02 8.34
CA LEU A 415 -5.03 15.03 9.64
C LEU A 415 -6.44 15.60 9.48
N ARG A 416 -7.46 14.76 9.73
CA ARG A 416 -8.87 15.15 9.74
C ARG A 416 -9.37 15.34 11.17
N PHE A 417 -9.88 16.52 11.47
CA PHE A 417 -10.38 16.90 12.78
C PHE A 417 -11.61 17.82 12.67
N LEU A 418 -12.23 18.16 13.80
CA LEU A 418 -13.39 19.05 13.83
C LEU A 418 -12.99 20.49 14.16
N ALA A 419 -13.57 21.44 13.45
CA ALA A 419 -13.47 22.87 13.76
C ALA A 419 -14.86 23.47 13.97
N LYS A 420 -14.95 24.50 14.84
CA LYS A 420 -16.18 25.29 15.00
C LYS A 420 -16.44 26.06 13.71
N ARG A 421 -17.65 25.98 13.19
CA ARG A 421 -18.11 26.83 12.09
C ARG A 421 -18.14 28.30 12.54
N PRO A 422 -17.61 29.25 11.73
CA PRO A 422 -17.79 30.68 11.98
C PRO A 422 -19.30 31.04 12.08
N GLY A 423 -19.67 31.76 13.14
CA GLY A 423 -21.07 32.11 13.45
C GLY A 423 -21.40 32.08 14.95
N PRO A 424 -22.61 32.52 15.35
CA PRO A 424 -23.00 32.63 16.76
C PRO A 424 -23.27 31.27 17.43
N SER A 425 -23.79 30.29 16.68
CA SER A 425 -24.10 28.95 17.21
C SER A 425 -22.90 28.00 17.12
N VAL A 426 -22.79 27.08 18.08
CA VAL A 426 -21.71 26.06 18.11
C VAL A 426 -22.07 24.89 17.21
N HIS A 427 -21.62 24.95 15.97
CA HIS A 427 -21.67 23.86 15.00
C HIS A 427 -20.24 23.36 14.73
N MET A 428 -20.06 22.05 14.63
CA MET A 428 -18.77 21.42 14.34
C MET A 428 -18.75 20.88 12.92
N ARG A 429 -17.62 21.03 12.23
CA ARG A 429 -17.41 20.52 10.88
C ARG A 429 -16.05 19.84 10.77
N LYS A 430 -16.01 18.73 10.04
CA LYS A 430 -14.75 18.07 9.70
C LYS A 430 -13.97 18.92 8.70
N VAL A 431 -12.70 19.15 9.00
CA VAL A 431 -11.71 19.85 8.17
C VAL A 431 -10.44 19.01 8.12
N ASN A 432 -9.57 19.29 7.16
CA ASN A 432 -8.31 18.60 6.95
C ASN A 432 -7.12 19.57 6.99
N MET A 433 -6.06 19.16 7.67
CA MET A 433 -4.70 19.66 7.45
C MET A 433 -3.96 18.65 6.58
N HIS A 434 -3.12 19.15 5.68
CA HIS A 434 -2.54 18.34 4.63
C HIS A 434 -1.09 18.70 4.37
N PHE A 435 -0.28 17.69 4.13
CA PHE A 435 1.13 17.77 3.75
C PHE A 435 1.34 16.81 2.58
N GLU A 436 1.90 17.28 1.46
CA GLU A 436 2.34 16.47 0.32
C GLU A 436 3.86 16.52 0.17
N TYR A 437 4.47 15.39 -0.18
CA TYR A 437 5.92 15.33 -0.38
C TYR A 437 6.37 16.19 -1.55
N ASP A 438 5.71 16.09 -2.69
CA ASP A 438 6.07 16.83 -3.92
C ASP A 438 5.93 18.36 -3.77
N GLU A 439 5.11 18.83 -2.82
CA GLU A 439 5.01 20.27 -2.49
C GLU A 439 6.12 20.74 -1.55
N ALA A 440 6.60 19.86 -0.67
CA ALA A 440 7.52 20.22 0.41
C ALA A 440 8.99 19.91 0.09
N PHE A 441 9.26 18.94 -0.77
CA PHE A 441 10.59 18.42 -1.05
C PHE A 441 10.85 18.27 -2.55
N ILE A 442 12.12 18.43 -2.94
CA ILE A 442 12.58 18.06 -4.29
C ILE A 442 12.91 16.58 -4.26
N THR A 443 11.96 15.74 -4.66
CA THR A 443 12.12 14.28 -4.69
C THR A 443 12.18 13.77 -6.11
N GLN A 444 13.15 12.90 -6.41
CA GLN A 444 13.08 12.06 -7.62
C GLN A 444 12.31 10.77 -7.31
N PRO A 445 11.51 10.23 -8.26
CA PRO A 445 10.75 9.01 -8.02
C PRO A 445 11.65 7.78 -7.79
N GLY A 446 11.77 7.33 -6.54
CA GLY A 446 12.49 6.12 -6.18
C GLY A 446 11.65 4.84 -6.36
N THR A 447 12.31 3.69 -6.53
CA THR A 447 11.67 2.37 -6.48
C THR A 447 11.63 1.80 -5.05
N GLY A 448 12.46 2.35 -4.17
CA GLY A 448 12.83 1.80 -2.86
C GLY A 448 14.10 0.95 -2.91
N TYR A 449 14.51 0.43 -4.07
CA TYR A 449 15.75 -0.33 -4.22
C TYR A 449 16.99 0.55 -4.06
N GLU A 450 16.92 1.83 -4.43
CA GLU A 450 18.00 2.80 -4.23
C GLU A 450 18.41 2.85 -2.75
N THR A 451 17.47 3.16 -1.87
CA THR A 451 17.69 3.20 -0.41
C THR A 451 18.18 1.85 0.12
N MET A 452 17.56 0.76 -0.34
CA MET A 452 17.92 -0.58 0.13
C MET A 452 19.37 -0.94 -0.24
N LEU A 453 19.78 -0.68 -1.48
CA LEU A 453 21.16 -0.93 -1.93
C LEU A 453 22.15 -0.06 -1.16
N TYR A 454 21.84 1.24 -1.01
CA TYR A 454 22.63 2.20 -0.26
C TYR A 454 22.85 1.76 1.20
N ASP A 455 21.78 1.45 1.92
CA ASP A 455 21.83 1.02 3.32
C ASP A 455 22.61 -0.28 3.48
N CYS A 456 22.46 -1.23 2.55
CA CYS A 456 23.23 -2.47 2.60
C CYS A 456 24.74 -2.21 2.39
N MET A 457 25.13 -1.27 1.52
CA MET A 457 26.53 -0.88 1.34
C MET A 457 27.10 -0.13 2.56
N ARG A 458 26.26 0.59 3.31
CA ARG A 458 26.64 1.18 4.61
C ARG A 458 26.70 0.15 5.74
N GLY A 459 25.91 -0.91 5.64
CA GLY A 459 25.77 -1.92 6.67
C GLY A 459 24.63 -1.64 7.64
N ASP A 460 23.70 -0.78 7.23
CA ASP A 460 22.48 -0.51 7.98
C ASP A 460 21.42 -1.55 7.63
N ALA A 461 21.07 -2.38 8.62
CA ALA A 461 20.06 -3.43 8.48
C ALA A 461 18.66 -2.98 8.94
N SER A 462 18.44 -1.70 9.25
CA SER A 462 17.18 -1.18 9.82
C SER A 462 15.97 -1.47 8.94
N LEU A 463 16.15 -1.35 7.62
CA LEU A 463 15.11 -1.58 6.61
C LEU A 463 15.00 -3.04 6.16
N PHE A 464 15.76 -3.97 6.75
CA PHE A 464 15.82 -5.36 6.31
C PHE A 464 15.16 -6.30 7.32
N SER A 465 14.54 -7.36 6.81
CA SER A 465 13.88 -8.34 7.68
C SER A 465 14.89 -9.35 8.25
N ARG A 466 14.97 -9.41 9.58
CA ARG A 466 15.70 -10.45 10.31
C ARG A 466 14.95 -11.80 10.23
N SER A 467 15.66 -12.91 10.36
CA SER A 467 15.08 -14.26 10.28
C SER A 467 13.84 -14.46 11.17
N ASP A 468 13.92 -14.02 12.43
CA ASP A 468 12.85 -14.09 13.41
C ASP A 468 11.59 -13.27 13.04
N LEU A 469 11.77 -12.11 12.39
CA LEU A 469 10.68 -11.31 11.85
C LEU A 469 9.94 -12.05 10.73
N VAL A 470 10.70 -12.63 9.79
CA VAL A 470 10.14 -13.40 8.67
C VAL A 470 9.35 -14.61 9.17
N GLU A 471 9.93 -15.38 10.10
CA GLU A 471 9.27 -16.55 10.68
C GLU A 471 8.04 -16.18 11.50
N THR A 472 8.09 -15.09 12.26
CA THR A 472 6.93 -14.61 13.03
C THR A 472 5.80 -14.18 12.11
N ALA A 473 6.11 -13.48 11.02
CA ALA A 473 5.15 -13.13 9.99
C ALA A 473 4.47 -14.39 9.40
N TRP A 474 5.23 -15.44 9.07
CA TRP A 474 4.66 -16.71 8.63
C TRP A 474 3.77 -17.36 9.69
N ARG A 475 4.21 -17.37 10.94
CA ARG A 475 3.44 -17.93 12.07
C ARG A 475 2.06 -17.28 12.20
N ILE A 476 1.95 -15.98 11.94
CA ILE A 476 0.69 -15.24 12.02
C ILE A 476 -0.30 -15.65 10.91
N VAL A 477 0.17 -15.83 9.67
CA VAL A 477 -0.69 -16.18 8.52
C VAL A 477 -0.95 -17.67 8.39
N GLN A 478 -0.13 -18.53 8.99
CA GLN A 478 -0.22 -19.99 8.86
C GLN A 478 -1.62 -20.57 9.15
N PRO A 479 -2.35 -20.16 10.22
CA PRO A 479 -3.68 -20.69 10.48
C PRO A 479 -4.68 -20.42 9.34
N ALA A 480 -4.59 -19.26 8.67
CA ALA A 480 -5.44 -18.95 7.52
C ALA A 480 -5.09 -19.83 6.32
N LEU A 481 -3.80 -20.04 6.06
CA LEU A 481 -3.31 -20.92 5.01
C LEU A 481 -3.76 -22.37 5.22
N ASP A 482 -3.68 -22.89 6.44
CA ASP A 482 -4.08 -24.26 6.77
C ASP A 482 -5.58 -24.47 6.54
N VAL A 483 -6.41 -23.54 7.01
CA VAL A 483 -7.86 -23.59 6.80
C VAL A 483 -8.18 -23.53 5.30
N TRP A 484 -7.57 -22.62 4.54
CA TRP A 484 -7.85 -22.46 3.12
C TRP A 484 -7.33 -23.60 2.23
N ASN A 485 -6.25 -24.26 2.63
CA ASN A 485 -5.78 -25.49 1.95
C ASN A 485 -6.74 -26.66 2.19
N SER A 486 -7.42 -26.69 3.33
CA SER A 486 -8.39 -27.75 3.67
C SER A 486 -9.83 -27.47 3.20
N THR A 487 -10.13 -26.26 2.71
CA THR A 487 -11.49 -25.83 2.35
C THR A 487 -11.54 -25.14 0.98
N LYS A 488 -12.43 -25.61 0.09
CA LYS A 488 -12.71 -24.90 -1.17
C LYS A 488 -13.62 -23.69 -0.92
N ALA A 489 -13.35 -22.59 -1.61
CA ALA A 489 -14.22 -21.42 -1.57
C ALA A 489 -15.48 -21.71 -2.38
N GLU A 490 -16.65 -21.63 -1.75
CA GLU A 490 -17.94 -21.91 -2.40
C GLU A 490 -18.40 -20.79 -3.33
N ASN A 491 -17.94 -19.56 -3.09
CA ASN A 491 -18.41 -18.35 -3.77
C ASN A 491 -17.40 -17.77 -4.77
N PHE A 492 -16.28 -18.43 -5.07
CA PHE A 492 -15.32 -17.92 -6.06
C PHE A 492 -15.83 -18.08 -7.50
N PRO A 493 -15.65 -17.06 -8.37
CA PRO A 493 -15.18 -15.70 -8.07
C PRO A 493 -16.28 -14.85 -7.38
N ASN A 494 -15.90 -14.04 -6.40
CA ASN A 494 -16.83 -13.29 -5.54
C ASN A 494 -16.70 -11.76 -5.62
N TYR A 495 -15.87 -11.23 -6.52
CA TYR A 495 -15.86 -9.80 -6.82
C TYR A 495 -15.48 -9.53 -8.29
N PRO A 496 -16.09 -8.56 -8.99
CA PRO A 496 -15.73 -8.25 -10.37
C PRO A 496 -14.35 -7.57 -10.49
N PHE A 497 -13.68 -7.74 -11.62
CA PHE A 497 -12.50 -6.93 -11.96
C PHE A 497 -12.88 -5.44 -11.98
N GLY A 498 -12.05 -4.61 -11.33
CA GLY A 498 -12.25 -3.17 -11.22
C GLY A 498 -13.17 -2.76 -10.07
N SER A 499 -13.67 -3.71 -9.28
CA SER A 499 -14.49 -3.41 -8.11
C SER A 499 -13.67 -3.12 -6.85
N TRP A 500 -14.31 -3.04 -5.67
CA TRP A 500 -13.64 -2.73 -4.40
C TRP A 500 -13.31 -3.98 -3.56
N GLY A 501 -13.46 -5.17 -4.13
CA GLY A 501 -13.28 -6.45 -3.45
C GLY A 501 -14.60 -7.06 -2.96
N PRO A 502 -14.57 -8.21 -2.28
CA PRO A 502 -15.75 -8.94 -1.87
C PRO A 502 -16.54 -8.22 -0.77
N LYS A 503 -17.86 -8.44 -0.73
CA LYS A 503 -18.79 -7.82 0.24
C LYS A 503 -18.39 -8.09 1.69
N GLU A 504 -17.96 -9.31 1.95
CA GLU A 504 -17.55 -9.82 3.26
C GLU A 504 -16.39 -8.98 3.85
N ALA A 505 -15.55 -8.36 3.01
CA ALA A 505 -14.47 -7.48 3.46
C ALA A 505 -14.98 -6.17 4.08
N PHE A 506 -16.16 -5.71 3.67
CA PHE A 506 -16.83 -4.55 4.26
C PHE A 506 -17.57 -4.96 5.53
N GLU A 507 -18.22 -6.13 5.50
CA GLU A 507 -18.90 -6.70 6.67
C GLU A 507 -17.95 -7.00 7.83
N LEU A 508 -16.67 -7.29 7.56
CA LEU A 508 -15.63 -7.49 8.59
C LEU A 508 -15.50 -6.32 9.59
N LEU A 509 -15.84 -5.09 9.18
CA LEU A 509 -15.79 -3.88 10.01
C LEU A 509 -17.16 -3.53 10.63
N SER A 510 -18.25 -4.00 10.01
CA SER A 510 -19.63 -3.61 10.33
C SER A 510 -20.09 -3.90 11.77
N PRO A 511 -19.76 -5.04 12.42
CA PRO A 511 -20.19 -5.33 13.79
C PRO A 511 -19.79 -4.26 14.82
N ASP A 512 -18.72 -3.52 14.54
CA ASP A 512 -18.20 -2.46 15.41
C ASP A 512 -18.61 -1.05 14.92
N HIS A 513 -19.58 -0.95 13.98
CA HIS A 513 -19.94 0.28 13.26
C HIS A 513 -18.77 1.00 12.58
N ARG A 514 -17.69 0.27 12.27
CA ARG A 514 -16.51 0.76 11.57
C ARG A 514 -16.68 0.62 10.07
N ARG A 515 -15.93 1.40 9.30
CA ARG A 515 -15.96 1.40 7.84
C ARG A 515 -14.58 1.68 7.27
N TRP A 516 -14.29 1.10 6.11
CA TRP A 516 -13.09 1.44 5.35
C TRP A 516 -13.12 2.91 4.92
N LEU A 517 -11.95 3.54 4.87
CA LEU A 517 -11.82 4.89 4.32
C LEU A 517 -12.33 4.94 2.88
N ALA A 518 -13.23 5.89 2.62
CA ALA A 518 -13.72 6.22 1.29
C ALA A 518 -12.70 7.09 0.54
N ARG A 519 -12.32 6.70 -0.68
CA ARG A 519 -11.57 7.57 -1.59
C ARG A 519 -12.20 7.54 -2.98
N THR A 520 -11.93 8.58 -3.77
CA THR A 520 -12.39 8.74 -5.16
C THR A 520 -13.91 8.95 -5.41
N PRO A 521 -14.69 9.61 -4.54
CA PRO A 521 -16.08 9.90 -4.89
C PRO A 521 -16.30 11.12 -5.79
N LYS A 522 -15.26 11.93 -6.09
CA LYS A 522 -15.44 13.20 -6.79
C LYS A 522 -16.03 13.04 -8.20
N PRO A 523 -15.52 12.14 -9.08
CA PRO A 523 -16.14 11.88 -10.38
C PRO A 523 -17.56 11.32 -10.25
N ALA A 524 -17.83 10.53 -9.21
CA ALA A 524 -19.16 9.99 -8.93
C ALA A 524 -20.16 11.13 -8.62
N LEU A 525 -19.74 12.12 -7.83
CA LEU A 525 -20.56 13.28 -7.48
C LEU A 525 -20.84 14.18 -8.69
N GLU A 526 -19.88 14.36 -9.59
CA GLU A 526 -20.05 15.18 -10.80
C GLU A 526 -21.13 14.64 -11.74
N ARG A 527 -21.40 13.33 -11.71
CA ARG A 527 -22.46 12.67 -12.49
C ARG A 527 -23.84 12.83 -11.89
N VAL A 528 -23.95 13.18 -10.61
CA VAL A 528 -25.24 13.37 -9.95
C VAL A 528 -25.85 14.67 -10.47
N PRO A 529 -27.05 14.64 -11.06
CA PRO A 529 -27.59 15.84 -11.70
C PRO A 529 -27.82 17.01 -10.74
N MET A 530 -28.12 16.72 -9.48
CA MET A 530 -28.23 17.74 -8.43
C MET A 530 -26.91 18.46 -8.16
N PHE A 531 -25.75 17.81 -8.36
CA PHE A 531 -24.43 18.39 -8.15
C PHE A 531 -23.78 18.94 -9.44
N GLU A 532 -24.48 18.89 -10.57
CA GLU A 532 -23.99 19.40 -11.85
C GLU A 532 -23.60 20.89 -11.74
N GLY A 533 -22.37 21.23 -12.14
CA GLY A 533 -21.83 22.60 -12.06
C GLY A 533 -21.39 23.05 -10.66
N CYS A 534 -21.26 22.14 -9.68
CA CYS A 534 -20.63 22.47 -8.40
C CYS A 534 -19.15 22.83 -8.57
N GLY A 535 -18.67 23.84 -7.82
CA GLY A 535 -17.24 24.14 -7.76
C GLY A 535 -16.43 23.04 -7.06
N HIS A 536 -15.12 22.98 -7.33
CA HIS A 536 -14.22 21.92 -6.82
C HIS A 536 -14.29 21.75 -5.29
N THR A 537 -14.18 22.84 -4.54
CA THR A 537 -14.20 22.84 -3.06
C THR A 537 -15.51 22.30 -2.48
N MET A 538 -16.59 22.26 -3.28
CA MET A 538 -17.89 21.76 -2.86
C MET A 538 -18.05 20.27 -3.07
N LEU A 539 -17.67 19.80 -4.25
CA LEU A 539 -17.61 18.36 -4.52
C LEU A 539 -16.67 17.68 -3.53
N GLN A 540 -15.59 18.36 -3.14
CA GLN A 540 -14.69 17.88 -2.09
C GLN A 540 -15.35 17.79 -0.71
N ALA A 541 -16.17 18.78 -0.33
CA ALA A 541 -16.89 18.72 0.95
C ALA A 541 -17.91 17.57 0.99
N PHE A 542 -18.66 17.35 -0.09
CA PHE A 542 -19.57 16.20 -0.21
C PHE A 542 -18.83 14.87 -0.29
N ALA A 543 -17.72 14.83 -1.02
CA ALA A 543 -16.85 13.66 -1.14
C ALA A 543 -16.40 13.14 0.22
N MET A 544 -16.04 14.04 1.15
CA MET A 544 -15.64 13.68 2.50
C MET A 544 -16.75 13.03 3.35
N MET A 545 -18.01 13.15 2.92
CA MET A 545 -19.17 12.61 3.61
C MET A 545 -19.68 11.29 3.02
N LEU A 546 -19.17 10.89 1.84
CA LEU A 546 -19.62 9.67 1.18
C LEU A 546 -19.09 8.42 1.87
N LYS A 547 -19.99 7.45 2.02
CA LYS A 547 -19.73 6.16 2.64
C LYS A 547 -19.80 5.06 1.58
N PRO A 548 -18.73 4.30 1.32
CA PRO A 548 -18.75 3.23 0.34
C PRO A 548 -19.47 2.02 0.92
N MET A 549 -20.33 1.40 0.13
CA MET A 549 -21.01 0.14 0.43
C MET A 549 -21.06 -0.74 -0.80
N VAL A 550 -21.12 -2.04 -0.57
CA VAL A 550 -21.12 -3.05 -1.63
C VAL A 550 -22.22 -4.07 -1.38
N PHE A 551 -22.80 -4.55 -2.48
CA PHE A 551 -23.94 -5.47 -2.48
C PHE A 551 -23.70 -6.52 -3.56
N ASN A 552 -23.98 -7.78 -3.23
CA ASN A 552 -23.95 -8.88 -4.19
C ASN A 552 -25.28 -8.92 -4.97
N ALA A 553 -25.27 -9.60 -6.12
CA ALA A 553 -26.50 -9.83 -6.88
C ALA A 553 -27.56 -10.50 -5.99
N GLY A 554 -28.79 -9.98 -6.03
CA GLY A 554 -29.91 -10.43 -5.20
C GLY A 554 -30.08 -9.68 -3.87
N ASP A 555 -29.07 -8.96 -3.40
CA ASP A 555 -29.17 -8.20 -2.14
C ASP A 555 -30.21 -7.07 -2.24
N LEU A 556 -31.02 -6.92 -1.20
CA LEU A 556 -31.89 -5.77 -1.03
C LEU A 556 -31.07 -4.58 -0.52
N ILE A 557 -31.12 -3.47 -1.25
CA ILE A 557 -30.42 -2.22 -0.88
C ILE A 557 -31.37 -1.30 -0.13
N VAL A 558 -32.62 -1.21 -0.60
CA VAL A 558 -33.68 -0.42 0.01
C VAL A 558 -34.96 -1.23 -0.02
N GLU A 559 -35.67 -1.27 1.10
CA GLU A 559 -37.00 -1.88 1.17
C GLU A 559 -38.10 -0.83 1.07
N GLN A 560 -39.12 -1.12 0.28
CA GLN A 560 -40.31 -0.28 0.21
C GLN A 560 -40.94 -0.08 1.60
N GLY A 561 -41.43 1.14 1.86
CA GLY A 561 -42.13 1.46 3.10
C GLY A 561 -41.21 1.82 4.27
N SER A 562 -39.90 1.52 4.16
CA SER A 562 -38.89 2.03 5.09
C SER A 562 -38.77 3.55 5.00
N GLU A 563 -38.32 4.21 6.07
CA GLU A 563 -37.99 5.64 6.01
C GLU A 563 -36.67 5.83 5.29
N GLY A 564 -36.66 6.72 4.28
CA GLY A 564 -35.45 7.03 3.54
C GLY A 564 -34.76 8.28 4.05
N HIS A 565 -33.48 8.19 4.35
CA HIS A 565 -32.64 9.33 4.71
C HIS A 565 -31.37 9.42 3.86
N GLU A 566 -31.25 8.59 2.83
CA GLU A 566 -30.01 8.43 2.08
C GLU A 566 -30.22 8.52 0.58
N LEU A 567 -29.26 9.17 -0.07
CA LEU A 567 -28.98 9.10 -1.50
C LEU A 567 -27.95 8.01 -1.74
N PHE A 568 -28.18 7.22 -2.79
CA PHE A 568 -27.26 6.21 -3.29
C PHE A 568 -26.77 6.61 -4.67
N ILE A 569 -25.46 6.57 -4.86
CA ILE A 569 -24.79 6.84 -6.14
C ILE A 569 -24.16 5.53 -6.61
N ILE A 570 -24.55 5.09 -7.80
CA ILE A 570 -24.07 3.82 -8.38
C ILE A 570 -22.72 4.06 -9.03
N GLU A 571 -21.66 3.60 -8.38
CA GLU A 571 -20.31 3.66 -8.93
C GLU A 571 -20.03 2.48 -9.86
N ILE A 572 -20.49 1.28 -9.48
CA ILE A 572 -20.35 0.04 -10.26
C ILE A 572 -21.64 -0.77 -10.14
N GLY A 573 -22.05 -1.41 -11.23
CA GLY A 573 -23.13 -2.40 -11.25
C GLY A 573 -24.48 -1.87 -11.69
N THR A 574 -25.48 -2.74 -11.60
CA THR A 574 -26.87 -2.48 -11.99
C THR A 574 -27.79 -2.87 -10.86
N VAL A 575 -28.76 -2.00 -10.55
CA VAL A 575 -29.84 -2.26 -9.60
C VAL A 575 -31.18 -2.25 -10.33
N GLU A 576 -32.15 -2.97 -9.80
CA GLU A 576 -33.53 -2.96 -10.28
C GLU A 576 -34.46 -2.34 -9.25
N ILE A 577 -35.45 -1.58 -9.73
CA ILE A 577 -36.49 -0.95 -8.92
C ILE A 577 -37.75 -1.79 -9.04
N ILE A 578 -38.29 -2.24 -7.92
CA ILE A 578 -39.40 -3.18 -7.83
C ILE A 578 -40.58 -2.51 -7.12
N ASP A 579 -41.77 -2.63 -7.70
CA ASP A 579 -43.00 -2.09 -7.13
C ASP A 579 -43.63 -2.96 -6.03
N THR A 580 -44.78 -2.51 -5.53
CA THR A 580 -45.61 -3.18 -4.51
C THR A 580 -46.04 -4.59 -4.86
N HIS A 581 -46.06 -4.94 -6.15
CA HIS A 581 -46.53 -6.22 -6.67
C HIS A 581 -45.38 -7.13 -7.09
N GLY A 582 -44.13 -6.74 -6.81
CA GLY A 582 -42.94 -7.50 -7.20
C GLY A 582 -42.57 -7.32 -8.67
N LYS A 583 -43.19 -6.37 -9.40
CA LYS A 583 -42.89 -6.11 -10.80
C LYS A 583 -41.69 -5.16 -10.90
N VAL A 584 -40.74 -5.51 -11.75
CA VAL A 584 -39.59 -4.64 -12.09
C VAL A 584 -40.11 -3.44 -12.90
N LEU A 585 -39.98 -2.25 -12.34
CA LEU A 585 -40.35 -0.99 -12.97
C LEU A 585 -39.30 -0.51 -13.96
N THR A 586 -38.03 -0.57 -13.54
CA THR A 586 -36.87 -0.14 -14.33
C THR A 586 -35.58 -0.67 -13.71
N SER A 587 -34.45 -0.48 -14.41
CA SER A 587 -33.11 -0.70 -13.87
C SER A 587 -32.28 0.57 -13.93
N LEU A 588 -31.35 0.72 -12.98
CA LEU A 588 -30.38 1.82 -12.93
C LEU A 588 -28.97 1.24 -12.98
N GLN A 589 -28.08 1.91 -13.70
CA GLN A 589 -26.70 1.48 -13.96
C GLN A 589 -25.69 2.49 -13.39
N GLN A 590 -24.40 2.18 -13.58
CA GLN A 590 -23.28 3.04 -13.24
C GLN A 590 -23.49 4.51 -13.68
N GLY A 591 -23.20 5.43 -12.77
CA GLY A 591 -23.36 6.88 -12.96
C GLY A 591 -24.77 7.40 -12.65
N GLN A 592 -25.77 6.52 -12.50
CA GLN A 592 -27.11 6.90 -12.06
C GLN A 592 -27.22 6.88 -10.52
N VAL A 593 -28.29 7.50 -10.02
CA VAL A 593 -28.55 7.65 -8.59
C VAL A 593 -29.98 7.25 -8.24
N PHE A 594 -30.23 6.95 -6.97
CA PHE A 594 -31.57 6.79 -6.43
C PHE A 594 -31.66 7.25 -4.98
N GLY A 595 -32.86 7.60 -4.53
CA GLY A 595 -33.07 8.12 -3.18
C GLY A 595 -32.74 9.60 -3.00
N GLU A 596 -32.50 10.35 -4.08
CA GLU A 596 -32.24 11.80 -4.05
C GLU A 596 -33.33 12.61 -3.33
N LEU A 597 -34.59 12.22 -3.49
CA LEU A 597 -35.72 12.84 -2.80
C LEU A 597 -35.64 12.65 -1.28
N SER A 598 -35.02 11.56 -0.80
CA SER A 598 -34.84 11.30 0.63
C SER A 598 -33.85 12.26 1.28
N LEU A 599 -32.99 12.95 0.51
CA LEU A 599 -32.18 14.04 1.05
C LEU A 599 -33.02 15.30 1.29
N LEU A 600 -34.01 15.56 0.45
CA LEU A 600 -34.79 16.79 0.48
C LEU A 600 -36.03 16.68 1.37
N MET A 601 -36.68 15.51 1.42
CA MET A 601 -37.90 15.31 2.18
C MET A 601 -37.92 13.95 2.86
N THR A 602 -38.39 13.93 4.10
CA THR A 602 -38.59 12.67 4.82
C THR A 602 -39.88 12.02 4.31
N LYS A 603 -39.73 10.97 3.52
CA LYS A 603 -40.84 10.15 2.99
C LYS A 603 -40.47 8.67 3.08
N LYS A 604 -41.50 7.82 3.19
CA LYS A 604 -41.34 6.38 3.02
C LYS A 604 -40.88 6.07 1.61
N ARG A 605 -40.00 5.08 1.47
CA ARG A 605 -39.51 4.59 0.18
C ARG A 605 -40.68 4.03 -0.62
N THR A 606 -40.83 4.49 -1.86
CA THR A 606 -41.96 4.15 -2.74
C THR A 606 -41.79 2.83 -3.49
N ALA A 607 -40.56 2.30 -3.51
CA ALA A 607 -40.20 1.06 -4.20
C ALA A 607 -39.06 0.37 -3.45
N THR A 608 -38.92 -0.93 -3.69
CA THR A 608 -37.77 -1.73 -3.26
C THR A 608 -36.67 -1.61 -4.31
N VAL A 609 -35.41 -1.51 -3.89
CA VAL A 609 -34.25 -1.52 -4.78
C VAL A 609 -33.42 -2.76 -4.46
N ARG A 610 -33.20 -3.59 -5.48
CA ARG A 610 -32.41 -4.83 -5.38
C ARG A 610 -31.20 -4.75 -6.32
N ALA A 611 -30.05 -5.25 -5.87
CA ALA A 611 -28.87 -5.37 -6.71
C ALA A 611 -29.10 -6.48 -7.75
N LEU A 612 -29.02 -6.14 -9.05
CA LEU A 612 -29.11 -7.12 -10.14
C LEU A 612 -27.74 -7.77 -10.40
N THR A 613 -26.67 -7.01 -10.24
CA THR A 613 -25.29 -7.47 -10.29
C THR A 613 -24.59 -7.19 -8.97
N TYR A 614 -23.29 -7.50 -8.86
CA TYR A 614 -22.46 -6.86 -7.85
C TYR A 614 -22.56 -5.33 -8.03
N CYS A 615 -22.82 -4.62 -6.94
CA CYS A 615 -22.96 -3.17 -6.91
C CYS A 615 -21.99 -2.57 -5.91
N ALA A 616 -21.23 -1.56 -6.33
CA ALA A 616 -20.52 -0.66 -5.42
C ALA A 616 -21.17 0.71 -5.46
N LEU A 617 -21.60 1.17 -4.29
CA LEU A 617 -22.37 2.38 -4.12
C LEU A 617 -21.68 3.35 -3.17
N TYR A 618 -21.83 4.65 -3.43
CA TYR A 618 -21.60 5.67 -2.41
C TYR A 618 -22.93 6.09 -1.79
N ILE A 619 -22.95 6.17 -0.47
CA ILE A 619 -24.11 6.60 0.31
C ILE A 619 -23.84 7.97 0.87
N MET A 620 -24.77 8.90 0.64
CA MET A 620 -24.83 10.19 1.30
C MET A 620 -26.05 10.22 2.22
N GLU A 621 -25.82 10.42 3.52
CA GLU A 621 -26.91 10.61 4.47
C GLU A 621 -27.41 12.05 4.43
N LYS A 622 -28.72 12.24 4.60
CA LYS A 622 -29.40 13.53 4.65
C LYS A 622 -28.74 14.46 5.64
N ARG A 623 -28.38 13.95 6.81
CA ARG A 623 -27.68 14.73 7.85
C ARG A 623 -26.39 15.33 7.32
N ASP A 624 -25.57 14.53 6.64
CA ASP A 624 -24.27 14.96 6.15
C ASP A 624 -24.41 15.89 4.94
N PHE A 625 -25.42 15.66 4.08
CA PHE A 625 -25.79 16.58 3.01
C PHE A 625 -26.23 17.96 3.54
N CYS A 626 -27.12 17.98 4.55
CA CYS A 626 -27.59 19.21 5.20
C CYS A 626 -26.43 20.02 5.78
N LYS A 627 -25.49 19.37 6.48
CA LYS A 627 -24.29 20.03 7.04
C LYS A 627 -23.52 20.82 5.98
N VAL A 628 -23.31 20.25 4.79
CA VAL A 628 -22.56 20.91 3.71
C VAL A 628 -23.35 22.09 3.13
N LEU A 629 -24.67 21.95 2.94
CA LEU A 629 -25.51 23.02 2.39
C LEU A 629 -25.68 24.21 3.32
N MET A 630 -25.79 23.97 4.63
CA MET A 630 -25.94 25.04 5.62
C MET A 630 -24.81 26.06 5.56
N ASP A 631 -23.60 25.65 5.17
CA ASP A 631 -22.43 26.52 5.07
C ASP A 631 -22.44 27.42 3.83
N ARG A 632 -23.33 27.17 2.87
CA ARG A 632 -23.33 27.80 1.56
C ARG A 632 -24.76 28.08 1.09
N PRO A 633 -25.46 29.08 1.67
CA PRO A 633 -26.89 29.34 1.39
C PRO A 633 -27.20 29.64 -0.07
N VAL A 634 -26.35 30.42 -0.76
CA VAL A 634 -26.47 30.67 -2.22
C VAL A 634 -26.49 29.36 -3.02
N PHE A 635 -25.76 28.36 -2.53
CA PHE A 635 -25.71 27.06 -3.16
C PHE A 635 -26.90 26.18 -2.79
N ALA A 636 -27.35 26.24 -1.53
CA ALA A 636 -28.59 25.58 -1.12
C ALA A 636 -29.77 26.05 -1.99
N GLU A 637 -29.87 27.35 -2.26
CA GLU A 637 -30.87 27.91 -3.21
C GLU A 637 -30.75 27.30 -4.61
N ARG A 638 -29.53 27.15 -5.14
CA ARG A 638 -29.30 26.50 -6.44
C ARG A 638 -29.76 25.05 -6.44
N ILE A 639 -29.39 24.28 -5.42
CA ILE A 639 -29.76 22.87 -5.27
C ILE A 639 -31.27 22.72 -5.19
N MET A 640 -31.95 23.56 -4.40
CA MET A 640 -33.40 23.54 -4.29
C MET A 640 -34.08 23.93 -5.61
N LYS A 641 -33.52 24.89 -6.35
CA LYS A 641 -34.00 25.25 -7.69
C LYS A 641 -33.88 24.06 -8.67
N VAL A 642 -32.72 23.42 -8.73
CA VAL A 642 -32.51 22.21 -9.56
C VAL A 642 -33.47 21.10 -9.14
N ALA A 643 -33.69 20.93 -7.84
CA ALA A 643 -34.62 19.93 -7.34
C ALA A 643 -36.08 20.23 -7.71
N LYS A 644 -36.50 21.50 -7.67
CA LYS A 644 -37.83 21.94 -8.12
C LYS A 644 -38.02 21.70 -9.61
N GLU A 645 -37.04 22.06 -10.43
CA GLU A 645 -37.10 21.91 -11.89
C GLU A 645 -37.08 20.45 -12.34
N ARG A 646 -36.27 19.59 -11.69
CA ARG A 646 -36.12 18.18 -12.09
C ARG A 646 -37.11 17.23 -11.44
N TYR A 647 -37.49 17.46 -10.17
CA TYR A 647 -38.27 16.50 -9.39
C TYR A 647 -39.66 17.00 -9.00
N ASN A 648 -40.05 18.21 -9.46
CA ASN A 648 -41.32 18.86 -9.15
C ASN A 648 -41.60 18.94 -7.62
N VAL A 649 -40.54 19.12 -6.83
CA VAL A 649 -40.65 19.31 -5.39
C VAL A 649 -40.42 20.78 -5.06
N ILE A 650 -41.42 21.44 -4.48
CA ILE A 650 -41.28 22.81 -3.99
C ILE A 650 -40.79 22.75 -2.55
N VAL A 651 -39.53 23.11 -2.37
CA VAL A 651 -38.88 23.22 -1.07
C VAL A 651 -38.26 24.61 -1.01
N ASP A 652 -38.78 25.50 -0.16
CA ASP A 652 -38.14 26.79 0.08
C ASP A 652 -36.78 26.54 0.76
N ALA A 653 -35.71 27.11 0.22
CA ALA A 653 -34.36 26.84 0.70
C ALA A 653 -34.13 27.35 2.12
N ARG A 654 -34.76 28.47 2.51
CA ARG A 654 -34.66 29.02 3.87
C ARG A 654 -35.48 28.17 4.83
N ASP A 655 -36.73 27.90 4.50
CA ASP A 655 -37.60 27.06 5.34
C ASP A 655 -37.01 25.66 5.52
N TRP A 656 -36.42 25.08 4.48
CA TRP A 656 -35.81 23.77 4.53
C TRP A 656 -34.55 23.73 5.39
N VAL A 657 -33.69 24.74 5.26
CA VAL A 657 -32.50 24.85 6.12
C VAL A 657 -32.91 25.02 7.58
N GLU A 658 -33.95 25.80 7.86
CA GLU A 658 -34.48 25.98 9.21
C GLU A 658 -35.14 24.70 9.77
N THR A 659 -35.93 24.00 8.96
CA THR A 659 -36.66 22.79 9.39
C THR A 659 -35.74 21.57 9.58
N ASN A 660 -34.65 21.48 8.81
CA ASN A 660 -33.67 20.38 8.91
C ASN A 660 -32.43 20.77 9.71
N ASN A 661 -32.50 21.89 10.43
CA ASN A 661 -31.52 22.24 11.45
C ASN A 661 -31.69 21.28 12.63
N PRO A 662 -30.71 20.42 12.95
CA PRO A 662 -30.80 19.57 14.12
C PRO A 662 -30.71 20.48 15.36
N ASN A 663 -31.85 20.76 15.99
CA ASN A 663 -31.89 21.35 17.33
C ASN A 663 -31.07 20.51 18.32
#